data_AF-A0A662Y8E4-F1
#
_entry.id   AF-A0A662Y8E4-F1
#
_cell.length_a   1.000
_cell.length_b   1.000
_cell.length_c   1.000
_cell.angle_alpha   90.00
_cell.angle_beta   90.00
_cell.angle_gamma   90.00
#
_symmetry.space_group_name_H-M   'P 1'
#
loop_
_entity.id
_entity.type
_entity.pdbx_description
1 polymer ?
#
loop_
_entity_poly.entity_id
_entity_poly.type
_entity_poly.pdbx_seq_one_letter_code
_entity_poly.pdbx_strand_id
1 'polypeptide(L)'
;MSDRPRLPPDKPPDDEIVPDSQESEADRPSEWEIVPETESSDTASVDDELSGELLLLSVSSSVNRKKATSTRKKKQTKKVTPKSKREQTRIAPNPERKKSLGTVLEKAFKKGKTFSNVVCRLASICSDPLLLEEIKRSALAMKQVQMEAWHLVNLHTLRCLENNLPLPDFGATFFDQCCSGVASTTRTHLIAQKNPSLWNSIQIYRDERAHVDLAEVPNLTGYTELKSQLRQQMVVNAGVMIREHFRKRLRAYVEITFGQTEGELTKKKKQERKTRLGQIMYACYNVQDTDLPEALQMRDMLTPADVEWSDQWIPWPSHIKKNGMEFYVRLIWKFQNVVEERMEEVPNEKGIRAFSLFPISTSYMSAHITLNGSTLAGFYARIRKGGSESVLDRWRLPGISLKTSSFQQNRWTVIRRAFDIARFETRNADCPLTKPEFVELTVEEKYEHASRLFANQVTTNGYGASVLLFRPKADASEEDEEEDEEEEKKKEKEEKEDVPVVPRGYVPNMVIGLDPGMRALCTAVREDFRPEERRGRRTRRRRRSRQRRTGKTKRRKRDRPHWIRRHKAPRHRNDRDIVSVTSREYRHMAGFNRGRSWNEGQRKLHPDYQKAIAGMPSFKTAKFELYLERLEYFWRNASFLLDFCLERPFLKWKFFQKRMARVAVDEIARRIVPIVSKQMCVAYGDWSRRNGIKGHAPSPVKGLEEALQKRATVVSMDEFKTSKLCSQCHQPLSIVRYAIDQKLPKRRTRKGVVLARNRAEVQFEVKKCHAVLRCDHEKCDARYWDRVTGPSQSTMHRGSASDILSL
;
A
#
# COMPACT_ATOMS: atom_id res chain seq x y z
N MET A 1 28.04 73.27 -12.30
CA MET A 1 26.70 73.87 -12.46
C MET A 1 26.13 73.39 -13.78
N SER A 2 24.81 73.15 -13.84
CA SER A 2 23.94 73.22 -15.04
C SER A 2 24.28 72.36 -16.28
N ASP A 3 23.39 71.55 -16.88
CA ASP A 3 21.95 71.32 -16.59
C ASP A 3 21.44 69.91 -17.01
N ARG A 4 20.20 69.61 -16.61
CA ARG A 4 19.36 68.44 -16.97
C ARG A 4 18.11 68.95 -17.75
N PRO A 5 17.19 68.09 -18.24
CA PRO A 5 17.32 66.77 -18.89
C PRO A 5 16.44 66.69 -20.17
N ARG A 6 16.21 65.48 -20.72
CA ARG A 6 14.89 65.06 -21.26
C ARG A 6 14.78 63.53 -21.38
N LEU A 7 13.60 62.98 -21.06
CA LEU A 7 13.21 61.57 -21.17
C LEU A 7 12.05 61.44 -22.18
N PRO A 8 11.87 60.26 -22.81
CA PRO A 8 10.56 59.57 -22.73
C PRO A 8 10.66 58.03 -22.84
N PRO A 9 9.55 57.27 -22.69
CA PRO A 9 8.49 57.37 -21.68
C PRO A 9 8.28 56.03 -20.94
N ASP A 10 7.45 56.02 -19.89
CA ASP A 10 7.28 54.90 -18.98
C ASP A 10 6.40 53.72 -19.45
N LYS A 11 6.48 52.61 -18.71
CA LYS A 11 5.58 51.44 -18.80
C LYS A 11 4.33 51.65 -17.94
N PRO A 12 3.18 51.05 -18.30
CA PRO A 12 2.08 50.86 -17.36
C PRO A 12 2.43 49.81 -16.27
N PRO A 13 1.83 49.90 -15.07
CA PRO A 13 2.12 49.02 -13.92
C PRO A 13 1.39 47.66 -13.96
N ASP A 14 1.70 46.81 -12.98
CA ASP A 14 1.01 45.54 -12.70
C ASP A 14 -0.31 45.77 -11.92
N ASP A 15 -1.40 45.11 -12.30
CA ASP A 15 -2.67 45.11 -11.56
C ASP A 15 -2.63 44.15 -10.35
N GLU A 16 -3.08 44.65 -9.19
CA GLU A 16 -3.12 43.90 -7.93
C GLU A 16 -4.27 42.88 -7.86
N ILE A 17 -4.14 41.87 -6.99
CA ILE A 17 -5.23 40.93 -6.69
C ILE A 17 -5.82 41.27 -5.33
N VAL A 18 -6.97 41.94 -5.36
CA VAL A 18 -7.79 42.33 -4.20
C VAL A 18 -8.08 41.12 -3.31
N PRO A 19 -7.75 41.18 -2.00
CA PRO A 19 -8.42 40.38 -0.98
C PRO A 19 -9.74 41.05 -0.59
N ASP A 20 -10.82 40.28 -0.51
CA ASP A 20 -12.14 40.78 -0.11
C ASP A 20 -12.48 40.20 1.28
N SER A 21 -12.77 41.07 2.25
CA SER A 21 -12.85 40.70 3.67
C SER A 21 -13.60 41.71 4.54
N GLN A 22 -14.77 41.31 5.00
CA GLN A 22 -15.56 41.77 6.17
C GLN A 22 -16.70 40.73 6.32
N GLU A 23 -17.31 40.45 7.47
CA GLU A 23 -17.38 41.07 8.81
C GLU A 23 -17.12 39.96 9.88
N SER A 24 -16.84 40.17 11.17
CA SER A 24 -16.60 41.34 12.04
C SER A 24 -15.78 40.88 13.26
N GLU A 25 -14.89 41.72 13.80
CA GLU A 25 -14.26 41.51 15.12
C GLU A 25 -14.92 42.39 16.19
N ALA A 26 -14.89 41.93 17.45
CA ALA A 26 -15.11 42.75 18.65
C ALA A 26 -14.36 42.15 19.87
N ASP A 27 -13.76 43.04 20.66
CA ASP A 27 -13.35 42.92 22.07
C ASP A 27 -12.33 41.84 22.53
N ARG A 28 -11.06 42.25 22.51
CA ARG A 28 -10.08 42.19 23.62
C ARG A 28 -9.31 43.52 23.62
N PRO A 29 -8.96 44.12 24.79
CA PRO A 29 -8.00 43.58 25.77
C PRO A 29 -8.56 43.67 27.23
N SER A 30 -7.84 43.55 28.36
CA SER A 30 -6.39 43.56 28.65
C SER A 30 -6.00 42.65 29.84
N GLU A 31 -4.69 42.58 30.12
CA GLU A 31 -4.10 42.15 31.40
C GLU A 31 -4.27 43.23 32.48
N TRP A 32 -4.09 42.86 33.77
CA TRP A 32 -3.32 43.57 34.82
C TRP A 32 -3.12 42.64 36.04
N GLU A 33 -2.43 43.12 37.09
CA GLU A 33 -1.53 42.29 37.93
C GLU A 33 -1.77 42.42 39.46
N ILE A 34 -1.21 41.44 40.20
CA ILE A 34 -0.77 41.47 41.61
C ILE A 34 -1.78 41.32 42.78
N VAL A 35 -1.36 40.43 43.68
CA VAL A 35 -1.87 39.91 44.98
C VAL A 35 -1.96 41.00 46.07
N PRO A 36 -2.78 40.81 47.14
CA PRO A 36 -2.21 40.36 48.43
C PRO A 36 -3.08 39.36 49.24
N GLU A 37 -2.58 38.94 50.41
CA GLU A 37 -3.10 37.86 51.28
C GLU A 37 -4.13 38.34 52.33
N THR A 38 -4.91 37.41 52.91
CA THR A 38 -4.88 37.04 54.36
C THR A 38 -5.89 35.94 54.75
N GLU A 39 -5.46 35.06 55.67
CA GLU A 39 -6.11 34.49 56.89
C GLU A 39 -7.67 34.38 57.03
N SER A 40 -8.28 33.43 57.77
CA SER A 40 -7.79 32.52 58.84
C SER A 40 -8.63 31.22 58.99
N SER A 41 -8.01 30.15 59.52
CA SER A 41 -8.48 29.08 60.46
C SER A 41 -9.84 28.35 60.22
N ASP A 42 -10.20 27.18 60.78
CA ASP A 42 -9.72 26.19 61.78
C ASP A 42 -10.32 24.78 61.41
N THR A 43 -10.04 23.60 61.98
CA THR A 43 -9.19 23.05 63.08
C THR A 43 -8.88 21.54 62.79
N ALA A 44 -8.00 20.91 63.58
CA ALA A 44 -7.80 19.44 63.78
C ALA A 44 -7.28 18.60 62.56
N SER A 45 -6.17 17.83 62.60
CA SER A 45 -5.52 16.96 63.62
C SER A 45 -6.37 15.73 64.02
N VAL A 46 -5.87 14.51 64.23
CA VAL A 46 -4.52 13.93 64.45
C VAL A 46 -4.36 12.59 63.67
N ASP A 47 -3.23 11.92 63.41
CA ASP A 47 -1.78 12.21 63.21
C ASP A 47 -1.22 10.99 62.37
N ASP A 48 0.00 10.41 62.34
CA ASP A 48 1.27 10.41 63.12
C ASP A 48 2.43 9.77 62.28
N GLU A 49 3.69 9.75 62.79
CA GLU A 49 4.95 9.34 62.08
C GLU A 49 5.86 8.42 62.95
N LEU A 50 6.91 7.67 62.52
CA LEU A 50 7.52 7.29 61.23
C LEU A 50 8.48 6.07 61.41
N SER A 51 8.96 5.48 60.29
CA SER A 51 10.30 4.84 60.13
C SER A 51 10.69 3.53 60.89
N GLY A 52 11.83 2.94 60.48
CA GLY A 52 12.45 1.69 61.00
C GLY A 52 12.42 0.55 59.94
N GLU A 53 13.46 0.17 59.20
CA GLU A 53 14.86 -0.24 59.52
C GLU A 53 14.98 -1.44 60.48
N LEU A 54 15.86 -2.45 60.30
CA LEU A 54 16.68 -2.97 59.18
C LEU A 54 17.19 -4.38 59.61
N LEU A 55 18.11 -5.04 58.87
CA LEU A 55 18.95 -6.21 59.29
C LEU A 55 18.24 -7.59 59.40
N LEU A 56 18.88 -8.76 59.23
CA LEU A 56 20.00 -9.22 58.36
C LEU A 56 20.05 -10.78 58.40
N LEU A 57 20.96 -11.42 57.63
CA LEU A 57 21.47 -12.81 57.73
C LEU A 57 20.51 -13.98 57.32
N SER A 58 20.99 -15.22 57.13
CA SER A 58 21.84 -15.74 56.01
C SER A 58 22.17 -17.24 56.14
N VAL A 59 22.37 -17.96 55.01
CA VAL A 59 22.95 -19.35 54.92
C VAL A 59 22.12 -20.45 55.65
N SER A 60 22.24 -21.79 55.53
CA SER A 60 23.05 -22.76 54.73
C SER A 60 22.18 -24.00 54.42
N SER A 61 22.18 -24.60 53.22
CA SER A 61 23.11 -25.59 52.63
C SER A 61 22.92 -27.09 53.02
N SER A 62 22.69 -27.90 51.98
CA SER A 62 23.29 -29.23 51.71
C SER A 62 23.30 -30.39 52.73
N VAL A 63 22.59 -31.48 52.43
CA VAL A 63 23.03 -32.87 52.71
C VAL A 63 22.84 -33.75 51.47
N ASN A 64 23.71 -34.74 51.28
CA ASN A 64 23.90 -35.48 50.02
C ASN A 64 24.01 -37.00 50.28
N ARG A 65 23.43 -37.88 49.43
CA ARG A 65 23.88 -39.28 49.25
C ARG A 65 23.22 -40.05 48.07
N LYS A 66 24.07 -40.44 47.10
CA LYS A 66 24.38 -41.84 46.63
C LYS A 66 23.22 -42.82 46.30
N LYS A 67 23.27 -43.70 45.27
CA LYS A 67 24.11 -43.86 44.04
C LYS A 67 23.51 -45.01 43.17
N ALA A 68 24.17 -45.35 42.04
CA ALA A 68 23.90 -46.44 41.06
C ALA A 68 22.85 -46.11 39.97
N THR A 69 23.00 -46.28 38.63
CA THR A 69 23.89 -46.97 37.64
C THR A 69 23.25 -48.17 36.93
N SER A 70 23.36 -48.20 35.58
CA SER A 70 22.92 -49.26 34.65
C SER A 70 21.38 -49.36 34.41
N THR A 71 20.83 -49.80 33.25
CA THR A 71 21.42 -50.38 32.02
C THR A 71 20.65 -49.95 30.74
N ARG A 72 21.18 -50.28 29.55
CA ARG A 72 20.69 -49.95 28.17
C ARG A 72 19.55 -50.85 27.63
N LYS A 73 18.73 -50.27 26.71
CA LYS A 73 17.93 -50.91 25.61
C LYS A 73 16.73 -51.79 26.08
N LYS A 74 15.56 -51.89 25.40
CA LYS A 74 15.29 -51.94 23.93
C LYS A 74 13.79 -51.70 23.58
N LYS A 75 13.53 -51.14 22.39
CA LYS A 75 12.38 -51.29 21.44
C LYS A 75 10.98 -51.87 21.85
N GLN A 76 9.92 -51.14 21.42
CA GLN A 76 8.67 -51.59 20.72
C GLN A 76 7.69 -52.53 21.50
N THR A 77 6.35 -52.59 21.30
CA THR A 77 5.42 -51.99 20.29
C THR A 77 3.97 -51.86 20.81
N LYS A 78 3.18 -50.94 20.21
CA LYS A 78 1.70 -50.91 19.97
C LYS A 78 0.67 -51.54 20.96
N LYS A 79 -0.35 -50.70 21.25
CA LYS A 79 -1.82 -50.95 21.40
C LYS A 79 -2.47 -51.33 22.77
N VAL A 80 -3.29 -50.38 23.25
CA VAL A 80 -4.75 -50.50 23.56
C VAL A 80 -5.22 -50.97 24.95
N THR A 81 -5.73 -49.98 25.72
CA THR A 81 -6.76 -50.03 26.80
C THR A 81 -6.53 -50.84 28.08
N PRO A 82 -7.31 -50.62 29.16
CA PRO A 82 -8.12 -49.44 29.52
C PRO A 82 -7.62 -48.78 30.83
N LYS A 83 -8.07 -47.55 31.15
CA LYS A 83 -8.00 -47.03 32.52
C LYS A 83 -9.32 -46.42 33.00
N SER A 84 -9.89 -47.09 33.99
CA SER A 84 -10.76 -46.62 35.08
C SER A 84 -11.48 -45.28 34.91
N LYS A 85 -12.82 -45.32 34.97
CA LYS A 85 -13.63 -44.16 35.36
C LYS A 85 -13.09 -43.54 36.65
N ARG A 86 -13.18 -42.21 36.75
CA ARG A 86 -13.31 -41.51 38.03
C ARG A 86 -14.39 -40.46 37.83
N GLU A 87 -15.54 -40.65 38.45
CA GLU A 87 -16.68 -39.73 38.34
C GLU A 87 -16.24 -38.30 38.67
N GLN A 88 -16.42 -37.39 37.71
CA GLN A 88 -16.51 -35.96 37.97
C GLN A 88 -17.92 -35.51 37.61
N THR A 89 -18.62 -34.94 38.59
CA THR A 89 -19.99 -34.47 38.46
C THR A 89 -20.09 -33.47 37.31
N ARG A 90 -20.95 -33.75 36.33
CA ARG A 90 -21.10 -32.91 35.14
C ARG A 90 -21.62 -31.53 35.51
N ILE A 91 -20.75 -30.53 35.54
CA ILE A 91 -21.15 -29.13 35.33
C ILE A 91 -21.87 -29.07 33.98
N ALA A 92 -23.03 -28.41 33.95
CA ALA A 92 -23.93 -28.41 32.80
C ALA A 92 -23.22 -27.93 31.51
N PRO A 93 -23.57 -28.49 30.33
CA PRO A 93 -23.00 -28.04 29.07
C PRO A 93 -23.29 -26.56 28.86
N ASN A 94 -22.23 -25.76 28.69
CA ASN A 94 -22.30 -24.33 28.45
C ASN A 94 -23.20 -24.08 27.21
N PRO A 95 -24.34 -23.38 27.35
CA PRO A 95 -25.43 -23.47 26.39
C PRO A 95 -24.99 -23.04 24.99
N GLU A 96 -25.24 -23.89 24.01
CA GLU A 96 -24.95 -23.58 22.60
C GLU A 96 -25.62 -22.27 22.21
N ARG A 97 -24.81 -21.28 21.79
CA ARG A 97 -25.32 -20.00 21.33
C ARG A 97 -26.07 -20.19 20.00
N LYS A 98 -27.37 -20.45 20.11
CA LYS A 98 -28.32 -20.39 18.99
C LYS A 98 -28.10 -19.06 18.24
N LYS A 99 -27.66 -19.17 16.98
CA LYS A 99 -27.38 -18.02 16.12
C LYS A 99 -28.72 -17.31 15.86
N SER A 100 -28.78 -15.99 16.02
CA SER A 100 -30.03 -15.26 15.77
C SER A 100 -30.49 -15.41 14.32
N LEU A 101 -31.81 -15.37 14.07
CA LEU A 101 -32.40 -15.60 12.75
C LEU A 101 -31.74 -14.73 11.66
N GLY A 102 -31.61 -13.41 11.90
CA GLY A 102 -30.90 -12.50 11.00
C GLY A 102 -29.42 -12.85 10.76
N THR A 103 -28.75 -13.54 11.69
CA THR A 103 -27.36 -14.05 11.48
C THR A 103 -27.34 -15.32 10.63
N VAL A 104 -28.43 -16.09 10.59
CA VAL A 104 -28.60 -17.22 9.67
C VAL A 104 -28.94 -16.73 8.27
N LEU A 105 -29.90 -15.80 8.14
CA LEU A 105 -30.26 -15.15 6.88
C LEU A 105 -29.08 -14.39 6.25
N GLU A 106 -28.33 -13.61 7.04
CA GLU A 106 -27.10 -12.94 6.60
C GLU A 106 -26.01 -13.93 6.13
N LYS A 107 -26.01 -15.18 6.62
CA LYS A 107 -25.10 -16.22 6.14
C LYS A 107 -25.60 -16.89 4.86
N ALA A 108 -26.90 -17.15 4.73
CA ALA A 108 -27.50 -17.64 3.49
C ALA A 108 -27.27 -16.64 2.34
N PHE A 109 -27.59 -15.36 2.57
CA PHE A 109 -27.35 -14.27 1.62
C PHE A 109 -25.88 -14.04 1.25
N LYS A 110 -24.92 -14.53 2.05
CA LYS A 110 -23.48 -14.49 1.72
C LYS A 110 -23.04 -15.59 0.75
N LYS A 111 -23.75 -16.72 0.65
CA LYS A 111 -23.44 -17.76 -0.36
C LYS A 111 -23.63 -17.14 -1.75
N GLY A 112 -22.73 -17.41 -2.69
CA GLY A 112 -22.76 -16.85 -4.05
C GLY A 112 -22.54 -15.33 -4.17
N LYS A 113 -22.10 -14.62 -3.12
CA LYS A 113 -21.94 -13.13 -3.15
C LYS A 113 -20.51 -12.67 -2.88
N THR A 114 -20.11 -11.61 -3.60
CA THR A 114 -18.80 -10.96 -3.54
C THR A 114 -18.88 -9.63 -2.79
N PHE A 115 -17.72 -9.11 -2.37
CA PHE A 115 -17.60 -7.80 -1.74
C PHE A 115 -17.21 -6.70 -2.74
N SER A 116 -17.85 -5.55 -2.63
CA SER A 116 -17.52 -4.33 -3.36
C SER A 116 -17.41 -3.13 -2.41
N ASN A 117 -16.69 -2.08 -2.83
CA ASN A 117 -16.36 -0.94 -1.97
C ASN A 117 -16.69 0.40 -2.64
N VAL A 118 -17.50 1.23 -1.98
CA VAL A 118 -17.80 2.61 -2.43
C VAL A 118 -16.97 3.62 -1.64
N VAL A 119 -15.98 4.21 -2.31
CA VAL A 119 -15.04 5.17 -1.72
C VAL A 119 -15.54 6.61 -1.89
N CYS A 120 -15.79 7.30 -0.77
CA CYS A 120 -16.39 8.64 -0.68
C CYS A 120 -15.70 9.52 0.37
N ARG A 121 -16.15 10.76 0.57
CA ARG A 121 -15.73 11.59 1.72
C ARG A 121 -16.56 11.20 2.94
N LEU A 122 -15.95 11.11 4.11
CA LEU A 122 -16.66 10.80 5.37
C LEU A 122 -17.76 11.83 5.64
N ALA A 123 -17.43 13.12 5.58
CA ALA A 123 -18.37 14.24 5.66
C ALA A 123 -19.23 14.43 4.38
N SER A 124 -19.40 13.39 3.57
CA SER A 124 -20.50 13.31 2.60
C SER A 124 -21.49 12.19 2.93
N ILE A 125 -21.22 11.36 3.93
CA ILE A 125 -22.07 10.24 4.36
C ILE A 125 -22.52 10.40 5.82
N CYS A 126 -21.62 10.82 6.72
CA CYS A 126 -22.00 11.29 8.05
C CYS A 126 -22.31 12.79 8.01
N SER A 127 -23.46 13.18 8.55
CA SER A 127 -23.90 14.58 8.70
C SER A 127 -23.69 15.14 10.12
N ASP A 128 -23.33 14.29 11.10
CA ASP A 128 -23.17 14.68 12.50
C ASP A 128 -21.74 15.21 12.78
N PRO A 129 -21.56 16.51 13.12
CA PRO A 129 -20.24 17.09 13.33
C PRO A 129 -19.47 16.45 14.49
N LEU A 130 -20.17 16.10 15.58
CA LEU A 130 -19.56 15.54 16.79
C LEU A 130 -19.01 14.14 16.51
N LEU A 131 -19.76 13.30 15.80
CA LEU A 131 -19.28 12.01 15.31
C LEU A 131 -18.15 12.15 14.28
N LEU A 132 -18.22 13.13 13.38
CA LEU A 132 -17.14 13.41 12.43
C LEU A 132 -15.83 13.77 13.13
N GLU A 133 -15.88 14.51 14.23
CA GLU A 133 -14.71 14.83 15.04
C GLU A 133 -14.22 13.62 15.84
N GLU A 134 -15.11 12.91 16.53
CA GLU A 134 -14.75 11.74 17.33
C GLU A 134 -14.16 10.61 16.48
N ILE A 135 -14.59 10.47 15.22
CA ILE A 135 -13.96 9.57 14.24
C ILE A 135 -12.54 10.02 13.90
N LYS A 136 -12.25 11.32 13.73
CA LYS A 136 -10.88 11.82 13.48
C LYS A 136 -9.99 11.58 14.70
N ARG A 137 -10.47 11.96 15.89
CA ARG A 137 -9.79 11.79 17.19
C ARG A 137 -9.41 10.31 17.40
N SER A 138 -10.38 9.40 17.22
CA SER A 138 -10.16 7.95 17.28
C SER A 138 -9.17 7.46 16.23
N ALA A 139 -9.23 7.96 14.99
CA ALA A 139 -8.31 7.56 13.92
C ALA A 139 -6.88 8.08 14.12
N LEU A 140 -6.69 9.20 14.84
CA LEU A 140 -5.36 9.71 15.23
C LEU A 140 -4.81 8.92 16.43
N ALA A 141 -5.61 8.71 17.49
CA ALA A 141 -5.23 7.88 18.63
C ALA A 141 -4.83 6.45 18.21
N MET A 142 -5.62 5.80 17.34
CA MET A 142 -5.24 4.49 16.77
C MET A 142 -4.03 4.57 15.84
N LYS A 143 -3.67 5.76 15.33
CA LYS A 143 -2.41 5.94 14.59
C LYS A 143 -1.21 5.97 15.51
N GLN A 144 -1.28 6.70 16.61
CA GLN A 144 -0.22 6.73 17.62
C GLN A 144 0.02 5.33 18.18
N VAL A 145 -1.02 4.64 18.67
CA VAL A 145 -0.92 3.24 19.15
C VAL A 145 -0.31 2.32 18.09
N GLN A 146 -0.67 2.45 16.81
CA GLN A 146 -0.05 1.67 15.73
C GLN A 146 1.45 1.93 15.58
N MET A 147 1.91 3.17 15.73
CA MET A 147 3.34 3.49 15.58
C MET A 147 4.13 3.02 16.80
N GLU A 148 3.68 3.41 18.00
CA GLU A 148 4.29 3.02 19.27
C GLU A 148 4.35 1.49 19.43
N ALA A 149 3.27 0.77 19.11
CA ALA A 149 3.28 -0.70 19.21
C ALA A 149 4.25 -1.35 18.21
N TRP A 150 4.48 -0.78 17.03
CA TRP A 150 5.53 -1.28 16.12
C TRP A 150 6.94 -1.02 16.65
N HIS A 151 7.17 0.12 17.29
CA HIS A 151 8.45 0.41 17.93
C HIS A 151 8.72 -0.54 19.10
N LEU A 152 7.75 -0.74 20.00
CA LEU A 152 7.82 -1.72 21.09
C LEU A 152 8.05 -3.16 20.59
N VAL A 153 7.40 -3.57 19.48
CA VAL A 153 7.62 -4.90 18.87
C VAL A 153 9.07 -5.08 18.42
N ASN A 154 9.67 -4.09 17.73
CA ASN A 154 11.08 -4.18 17.34
C ASN A 154 11.99 -4.15 18.57
N LEU A 155 11.77 -3.24 19.52
CA LEU A 155 12.57 -3.07 20.75
C LEU A 155 12.61 -4.38 21.58
N HIS A 156 11.46 -4.98 21.84
CA HIS A 156 11.37 -6.28 22.54
C HIS A 156 12.07 -7.40 21.77
N THR A 157 11.91 -7.45 20.44
CA THR A 157 12.54 -8.46 19.59
C THR A 157 14.06 -8.36 19.63
N LEU A 158 14.62 -7.15 19.49
CA LEU A 158 16.07 -6.90 19.53
C LEU A 158 16.66 -7.33 20.87
N ARG A 159 16.08 -6.85 21.98
CA ARG A 159 16.51 -7.23 23.33
C ARG A 159 16.52 -8.75 23.52
N CYS A 160 15.49 -9.45 23.05
CA CYS A 160 15.41 -10.91 23.16
C CYS A 160 16.39 -11.65 22.24
N LEU A 161 16.81 -11.07 21.11
CA LEU A 161 17.82 -11.65 20.23
C LEU A 161 19.21 -11.59 20.85
N GLU A 162 19.64 -10.42 21.32
CA GLU A 162 20.99 -10.22 21.89
C GLU A 162 21.17 -10.90 23.24
N ASN A 163 20.17 -10.80 24.12
CA ASN A 163 20.20 -11.46 25.43
C ASN A 163 19.86 -12.97 25.34
N ASN A 164 19.82 -13.54 24.12
CA ASN A 164 19.54 -14.95 23.83
C ASN A 164 18.26 -15.50 24.49
N LEU A 165 17.26 -14.65 24.67
CA LEU A 165 15.98 -15.01 25.28
C LEU A 165 15.08 -15.76 24.26
N PRO A 166 14.08 -16.51 24.75
CA PRO A 166 12.99 -17.00 23.90
C PRO A 166 12.29 -15.83 23.20
N LEU A 167 12.03 -15.96 21.90
CA LEU A 167 11.22 -14.99 21.17
C LEU A 167 9.72 -15.32 21.34
N PRO A 168 8.83 -14.33 21.17
CA PRO A 168 7.39 -14.57 21.18
C PRO A 168 6.94 -15.36 19.94
N ASP A 169 5.75 -15.93 20.01
CA ASP A 169 5.07 -16.59 18.89
C ASP A 169 4.77 -15.66 17.69
N PHE A 170 4.87 -14.34 17.92
CA PHE A 170 4.37 -13.27 17.04
C PHE A 170 2.89 -13.48 16.65
N GLY A 171 2.12 -14.09 17.55
CA GLY A 171 0.70 -14.34 17.41
C GLY A 171 -0.16 -13.15 17.83
N ALA A 172 -1.48 -13.33 17.75
CA ALA A 172 -2.41 -12.26 18.10
C ALA A 172 -2.23 -11.76 19.55
N THR A 173 -1.99 -12.67 20.50
CA THR A 173 -1.78 -12.34 21.92
C THR A 173 -0.61 -11.40 22.13
N PHE A 174 0.53 -11.66 21.49
CA PHE A 174 1.72 -10.81 21.56
C PHE A 174 1.42 -9.38 21.07
N PHE A 175 0.84 -9.23 19.88
CA PHE A 175 0.49 -7.91 19.35
C PHE A 175 -0.61 -7.19 20.16
N ASP A 176 -1.51 -7.92 20.83
CA ASP A 176 -2.49 -7.36 21.77
C ASP A 176 -1.81 -6.76 23.00
N GLN A 177 -0.83 -7.48 23.56
CA GLN A 177 -0.02 -7.04 24.70
C GLN A 177 0.80 -5.80 24.31
N CYS A 178 1.42 -5.76 23.13
CA CYS A 178 2.12 -4.56 22.64
C CYS A 178 1.18 -3.35 22.47
N CYS A 179 -0.01 -3.52 21.85
CA CYS A 179 -1.02 -2.46 21.72
C CYS A 179 -1.65 -2.02 23.05
N SER A 180 -1.46 -2.80 24.12
CA SER A 180 -1.90 -2.49 25.49
C SER A 180 -0.78 -1.88 26.33
N GLY A 181 0.48 -2.23 26.08
CA GLY A 181 1.65 -1.65 26.74
C GLY A 181 1.80 -0.15 26.43
N VAL A 182 1.57 0.25 25.18
CA VAL A 182 1.73 1.65 24.69
C VAL A 182 0.50 2.55 24.84
N ALA A 183 -0.50 2.15 25.64
CA ALA A 183 -1.74 2.88 25.79
C ALA A 183 -2.32 2.72 27.20
N SER A 184 -2.71 3.80 27.87
CA SER A 184 -3.15 3.83 29.27
C SER A 184 -4.32 2.87 29.50
N THR A 185 -4.01 1.70 30.08
CA THR A 185 -4.95 0.57 30.19
C THR A 185 -4.79 -0.07 31.57
N THR A 186 -5.82 -0.02 32.41
CA THR A 186 -5.80 -0.47 33.82
C THR A 186 -5.41 -1.94 34.04
N ARG A 187 -5.36 -2.75 32.96
CA ARG A 187 -5.04 -4.18 32.97
C ARG A 187 -3.62 -4.52 32.52
N THR A 188 -2.72 -3.53 32.36
CA THR A 188 -1.34 -3.78 31.91
C THR A 188 -0.53 -4.66 32.86
N HIS A 189 -0.83 -4.62 34.16
CA HIS A 189 -0.25 -5.54 35.16
C HIS A 189 -0.49 -7.03 34.84
N LEU A 190 -1.58 -7.38 34.13
CA LEU A 190 -1.83 -8.76 33.69
C LEU A 190 -0.87 -9.23 32.59
N ILE A 191 -0.08 -8.33 31.98
CA ILE A 191 1.00 -8.68 31.06
C ILE A 191 2.19 -9.23 31.85
N ALA A 192 2.52 -8.66 33.02
CA ALA A 192 3.59 -9.16 33.90
C ALA A 192 3.39 -10.64 34.26
N GLN A 193 2.15 -11.03 34.60
CA GLN A 193 1.80 -12.42 34.93
C GLN A 193 1.85 -13.38 33.71
N LYS A 194 1.54 -12.88 32.50
CA LYS A 194 1.34 -13.73 31.30
C LYS A 194 2.53 -13.75 30.34
N ASN A 195 3.38 -12.75 30.40
CA ASN A 195 4.56 -12.60 29.57
C ASN A 195 5.56 -11.66 30.28
N PRO A 196 6.28 -12.14 31.33
CA PRO A 196 7.25 -11.34 32.06
C PRO A 196 8.33 -10.73 31.15
N SER A 197 8.77 -11.48 30.14
CA SER A 197 9.78 -11.00 29.18
C SER A 197 9.30 -9.74 28.44
N LEU A 198 8.08 -9.73 27.91
CA LEU A 198 7.50 -8.55 27.28
C LEU A 198 7.18 -7.44 28.29
N TRP A 199 6.78 -7.78 29.51
CA TRP A 199 6.54 -6.78 30.56
C TRP A 199 7.79 -5.96 30.86
N ASN A 200 8.96 -6.58 31.03
CA ASN A 200 10.21 -5.86 31.24
C ASN A 200 10.56 -4.95 30.04
N SER A 201 10.22 -5.33 28.80
CA SER A 201 10.37 -4.44 27.63
C SER A 201 9.33 -3.31 27.59
N ILE A 202 8.15 -3.51 28.18
CA ILE A 202 7.11 -2.47 28.33
C ILE A 202 7.52 -1.46 29.41
N GLN A 203 8.18 -1.90 30.49
CA GLN A 203 8.76 -1.01 31.51
C GLN A 203 9.82 -0.12 30.87
N ILE A 204 10.90 -0.67 30.31
CA ILE A 204 11.95 0.10 29.62
C ILE A 204 11.36 1.07 28.58
N TYR A 205 10.39 0.62 27.77
CA TYR A 205 9.71 1.49 26.80
C TYR A 205 8.92 2.65 27.45
N ARG A 206 8.29 2.44 28.62
CA ARG A 206 7.52 3.45 29.34
C ARG A 206 8.40 4.42 30.10
N ASP A 207 9.41 3.90 30.79
CA ASP A 207 10.29 4.65 31.67
C ASP A 207 11.07 5.67 30.82
N GLU A 208 11.70 5.23 29.72
CA GLU A 208 12.36 6.11 28.75
C GLU A 208 11.39 7.10 28.08
N ARG A 209 10.17 6.66 27.73
CA ARG A 209 9.13 7.52 27.14
C ARG A 209 8.60 8.58 28.11
N ALA A 210 8.61 8.31 29.42
CA ALA A 210 8.10 9.23 30.44
C ALA A 210 8.97 10.49 30.60
N HIS A 211 10.22 10.45 30.17
CA HIS A 211 11.14 11.60 30.09
C HIS A 211 10.81 12.56 28.92
N VAL A 212 9.65 12.41 28.27
CA VAL A 212 9.25 13.15 27.07
C VAL A 212 7.75 13.46 27.07
N ASP A 213 7.36 14.70 26.71
CA ASP A 213 5.98 15.21 26.66
C ASP A 213 5.08 14.60 25.55
N LEU A 214 5.26 13.33 25.21
CA LEU A 214 4.35 12.61 24.33
C LEU A 214 3.15 12.11 25.13
N ALA A 215 2.02 12.81 25.06
CA ALA A 215 0.76 12.39 25.69
C ALA A 215 0.46 10.90 25.46
N GLU A 216 0.05 10.18 26.51
CA GLU A 216 -0.40 8.79 26.37
C GLU A 216 -1.74 8.70 25.63
N VAL A 217 -2.02 7.55 25.01
CA VAL A 217 -3.34 7.27 24.43
C VAL A 217 -4.21 6.52 25.46
N PRO A 218 -5.21 7.17 26.10
CA PRO A 218 -6.08 6.50 27.04
C PRO A 218 -6.94 5.43 26.36
N ASN A 219 -7.18 4.31 27.05
CA ASN A 219 -7.97 3.20 26.53
C ASN A 219 -9.49 3.47 26.63
N LEU A 220 -9.98 4.39 25.81
CA LEU A 220 -11.37 4.87 25.84
C LEU A 220 -12.40 3.81 25.45
N THR A 221 -13.64 3.97 25.95
CA THR A 221 -14.77 3.07 25.68
C THR A 221 -14.99 2.85 24.18
N GLY A 222 -14.84 1.62 23.70
CA GLY A 222 -14.96 1.26 22.28
C GLY A 222 -13.64 1.13 21.51
N TYR A 223 -12.49 1.55 22.08
CA TYR A 223 -11.18 1.28 21.50
C TYR A 223 -10.82 -0.21 21.48
N THR A 224 -11.44 -1.06 22.31
CA THR A 224 -11.23 -2.52 22.34
C THR A 224 -11.38 -3.17 20.96
N GLU A 225 -12.41 -2.78 20.20
CA GLU A 225 -12.67 -3.31 18.86
C GLU A 225 -11.68 -2.76 17.82
N LEU A 226 -11.26 -1.50 17.96
CA LEU A 226 -10.25 -0.89 17.11
C LEU A 226 -8.86 -1.51 17.32
N LYS A 227 -8.45 -1.72 18.57
CA LYS A 227 -7.23 -2.44 18.96
C LYS A 227 -7.27 -3.89 18.47
N SER A 228 -8.41 -4.58 18.61
CA SER A 228 -8.61 -5.96 18.12
C SER A 228 -8.29 -6.11 16.63
N GLN A 229 -8.76 -5.16 15.81
CA GLN A 229 -8.53 -5.14 14.36
C GLN A 229 -7.12 -4.64 13.99
N LEU A 230 -6.59 -3.64 14.70
CA LEU A 230 -5.21 -3.18 14.54
C LEU A 230 -4.22 -4.33 14.75
N ARG A 231 -4.39 -5.10 15.82
CA ARG A 231 -3.66 -6.35 16.12
C ARG A 231 -3.73 -7.36 14.98
N GLN A 232 -4.93 -7.63 14.44
CA GLN A 232 -5.07 -8.53 13.27
C GLN A 232 -4.29 -8.01 12.06
N GLN A 233 -4.33 -6.69 11.81
CA GLN A 233 -3.54 -6.06 10.76
C GLN A 233 -2.03 -6.17 11.03
N MET A 234 -1.58 -6.07 12.29
CA MET A 234 -0.16 -6.21 12.66
C MET A 234 0.35 -7.64 12.42
N VAL A 235 -0.37 -8.68 12.85
CA VAL A 235 -0.03 -10.09 12.57
C VAL A 235 0.14 -10.33 11.06
N VAL A 236 -0.81 -9.86 10.25
CA VAL A 236 -0.74 -10.00 8.78
C VAL A 236 0.44 -9.22 8.21
N ASN A 237 0.65 -7.97 8.62
CA ASN A 237 1.74 -7.12 8.13
C ASN A 237 3.12 -7.69 8.47
N ALA A 238 3.30 -8.26 9.67
CA ALA A 238 4.54 -8.91 10.10
C ALA A 238 4.87 -10.11 9.18
N GLY A 239 3.94 -11.05 9.05
CA GLY A 239 4.12 -12.23 8.22
C GLY A 239 4.31 -11.90 6.73
N VAL A 240 3.61 -10.90 6.20
CA VAL A 240 3.82 -10.41 4.82
C VAL A 240 5.20 -9.79 4.66
N MET A 241 5.65 -8.94 5.58
CA MET A 241 6.95 -8.27 5.50
C MET A 241 8.12 -9.26 5.54
N ILE A 242 8.04 -10.30 6.37
CA ILE A 242 9.04 -11.38 6.40
C ILE A 242 9.08 -12.07 5.02
N ARG A 243 7.94 -12.61 4.55
CA ARG A 243 7.86 -13.35 3.26
C ARG A 243 8.33 -12.55 2.05
N GLU A 244 7.82 -11.33 1.87
CA GLU A 244 8.09 -10.49 0.69
C GLU A 244 9.54 -9.99 0.59
N HIS A 245 10.25 -9.93 1.71
CA HIS A 245 11.60 -9.39 1.79
C HIS A 245 12.69 -10.44 2.07
N PHE A 246 12.37 -11.64 2.56
CA PHE A 246 13.36 -12.67 2.91
C PHE A 246 14.35 -12.95 1.77
N ARG A 247 13.88 -13.31 0.57
CA ARG A 247 14.73 -13.55 -0.62
C ARG A 247 15.63 -12.38 -1.02
N LYS A 248 15.28 -11.14 -0.63
CA LYS A 248 16.08 -9.92 -0.88
C LYS A 248 17.11 -9.68 0.23
N ARG A 249 16.78 -10.02 1.48
CA ARG A 249 17.68 -9.94 2.66
C ARG A 249 18.74 -11.02 2.62
N LEU A 250 18.32 -12.27 2.40
CA LEU A 250 19.19 -13.43 2.14
C LEU A 250 20.16 -13.17 0.98
N ARG A 251 19.67 -12.55 -0.11
CA ARG A 251 20.53 -12.13 -1.22
C ARG A 251 21.59 -11.10 -0.79
N ALA A 252 21.20 -10.07 -0.04
CA ALA A 252 22.15 -9.06 0.42
C ALA A 252 23.22 -9.66 1.34
N TYR A 253 22.83 -10.59 2.23
CA TYR A 253 23.75 -11.36 3.06
C TYR A 253 24.75 -12.16 2.20
N VAL A 254 24.26 -13.01 1.29
CA VAL A 254 25.10 -13.82 0.38
C VAL A 254 26.01 -12.95 -0.51
N GLU A 255 25.52 -11.79 -0.98
CA GLU A 255 26.28 -10.84 -1.80
C GLU A 255 27.37 -10.07 -1.02
N ILE A 256 27.33 -10.09 0.32
CA ILE A 256 28.35 -9.56 1.23
C ILE A 256 29.28 -10.69 1.69
N THR A 257 28.78 -11.69 2.41
CA THR A 257 29.56 -12.76 3.08
C THR A 257 30.46 -13.53 2.11
N PHE A 258 29.99 -13.78 0.87
CA PHE A 258 30.76 -14.51 -0.15
C PHE A 258 31.20 -13.60 -1.32
N GLY A 259 30.87 -12.31 -1.23
CA GLY A 259 31.06 -11.33 -2.29
C GLY A 259 32.31 -10.49 -2.12
N GLN A 260 33.48 -11.11 -2.28
CA GLN A 260 34.82 -10.48 -2.24
C GLN A 260 34.85 -9.01 -2.71
N THR A 261 35.48 -8.16 -1.91
CA THR A 261 35.54 -6.69 -1.99
C THR A 261 35.82 -6.15 -3.41
N GLU A 262 35.26 -4.98 -3.76
CA GLU A 262 35.49 -4.35 -5.08
C GLU A 262 36.91 -3.73 -5.22
N GLY A 263 37.94 -4.59 -5.35
CA GLY A 263 39.16 -4.21 -6.05
C GLY A 263 38.94 -4.12 -7.57
N GLU A 264 40.01 -3.89 -8.34
CA GLU A 264 39.99 -3.85 -9.81
C GLU A 264 39.83 -5.24 -10.46
N LEU A 265 38.75 -5.94 -10.10
CA LEU A 265 38.38 -7.22 -10.67
C LEU A 265 38.06 -7.07 -12.16
N THR A 266 38.79 -7.82 -13.00
CA THR A 266 38.56 -7.88 -14.45
C THR A 266 37.13 -8.31 -14.78
N LYS A 267 36.66 -8.00 -16.00
CA LYS A 267 35.30 -8.36 -16.45
C LYS A 267 35.01 -9.87 -16.32
N LYS A 268 36.04 -10.73 -16.48
CA LYS A 268 35.96 -12.18 -16.26
C LYS A 268 35.67 -12.48 -14.78
N LYS A 269 36.53 -12.00 -13.86
CA LYS A 269 36.35 -12.18 -12.41
C LYS A 269 35.01 -11.64 -11.89
N LYS A 270 34.52 -10.51 -12.40
CA LYS A 270 33.19 -9.98 -12.04
C LYS A 270 32.03 -10.85 -12.53
N GLN A 271 32.16 -11.54 -13.67
CA GLN A 271 31.16 -12.50 -14.15
C GLN A 271 31.27 -13.86 -13.43
N GLU A 272 32.48 -14.31 -13.08
CA GLU A 272 32.74 -15.51 -12.28
C GLU A 272 32.14 -15.36 -10.87
N ARG A 273 32.44 -14.27 -10.14
CA ARG A 273 31.80 -13.92 -8.84
C ARG A 273 30.28 -13.95 -8.94
N LYS A 274 29.71 -13.33 -9.98
CA LYS A 274 28.26 -13.29 -10.19
C LYS A 274 27.65 -14.66 -10.47
N THR A 275 28.40 -15.58 -11.09
CA THR A 275 27.96 -16.95 -11.35
C THR A 275 27.97 -17.77 -10.06
N ARG A 276 29.06 -17.72 -9.26
CA ARG A 276 29.17 -18.37 -7.94
C ARG A 276 28.05 -17.91 -6.97
N LEU A 277 27.85 -16.60 -6.85
CA LEU A 277 26.75 -16.04 -6.04
C LEU A 277 25.36 -16.42 -6.59
N GLY A 278 25.27 -16.68 -7.90
CA GLY A 278 24.07 -17.24 -8.54
C GLY A 278 23.83 -18.70 -8.15
N GLN A 279 24.88 -19.53 -8.11
CA GLN A 279 24.82 -20.94 -7.71
C GLN A 279 24.48 -21.09 -6.22
N ILE A 280 25.10 -20.32 -5.33
CA ILE A 280 24.74 -20.29 -3.89
C ILE A 280 23.25 -19.92 -3.74
N MET A 281 22.81 -18.83 -4.38
CA MET A 281 21.39 -18.41 -4.36
C MET A 281 20.42 -19.38 -5.07
N TYR A 282 20.92 -20.33 -5.86
CA TYR A 282 20.14 -21.41 -6.47
C TYR A 282 20.04 -22.60 -5.52
N ALA A 283 21.15 -23.03 -4.90
CA ALA A 283 21.18 -24.10 -3.91
C ALA A 283 20.33 -23.82 -2.67
N CYS A 284 20.22 -22.55 -2.22
CA CYS A 284 19.30 -22.12 -1.16
C CYS A 284 17.80 -22.24 -1.55
N TYR A 285 17.47 -22.60 -2.79
CA TYR A 285 16.10 -22.67 -3.32
C TYR A 285 15.80 -23.95 -4.13
N ASN A 286 16.66 -24.96 -4.03
CA ASN A 286 16.48 -26.28 -4.66
C ASN A 286 16.97 -27.37 -3.69
N VAL A 287 16.48 -28.60 -3.86
CA VAL A 287 16.92 -29.76 -3.05
C VAL A 287 18.23 -30.36 -3.58
N GLN A 288 18.44 -30.34 -4.91
CA GLN A 288 19.61 -30.89 -5.64
C GLN A 288 20.95 -30.72 -4.92
N ASP A 289 21.81 -31.73 -4.99
CA ASP A 289 23.13 -31.72 -4.35
C ASP A 289 24.06 -30.61 -4.87
N THR A 290 25.04 -30.22 -4.06
CA THR A 290 25.89 -29.06 -4.34
C THR A 290 27.23 -29.17 -3.62
N ASP A 291 28.32 -29.31 -4.39
CA ASP A 291 29.68 -29.43 -3.85
C ASP A 291 30.29 -28.09 -3.39
N LEU A 292 29.55 -26.98 -3.56
CA LEU A 292 29.95 -25.65 -3.12
C LEU A 292 29.87 -25.52 -1.58
N PRO A 293 30.98 -25.35 -0.85
CA PRO A 293 30.95 -25.28 0.61
C PRO A 293 30.12 -24.11 1.15
N GLU A 294 30.13 -22.96 0.46
CA GLU A 294 29.27 -21.81 0.80
C GLU A 294 27.78 -22.12 0.63
N ALA A 295 27.41 -23.02 -0.29
CA ALA A 295 26.02 -23.42 -0.49
C ALA A 295 25.55 -24.36 0.62
N LEU A 296 26.42 -25.28 1.08
CA LEU A 296 26.17 -26.14 2.24
C LEU A 296 26.03 -25.30 3.51
N GLN A 297 26.98 -24.41 3.80
CA GLN A 297 26.91 -23.47 4.94
C GLN A 297 25.61 -22.64 4.96
N MET A 298 25.10 -22.27 3.79
CA MET A 298 23.83 -21.55 3.67
C MET A 298 22.59 -22.45 3.83
N ARG A 299 22.66 -23.75 3.49
CA ARG A 299 21.60 -24.72 3.79
C ARG A 299 21.53 -25.03 5.29
N ASP A 300 22.69 -25.23 5.92
CA ASP A 300 22.81 -25.42 7.37
C ASP A 300 22.21 -24.22 8.11
N MET A 301 22.56 -22.99 7.71
CA MET A 301 21.97 -21.78 8.28
C MET A 301 20.46 -21.60 7.99
N LEU A 302 19.94 -22.14 6.89
CA LEU A 302 18.51 -22.05 6.54
C LEU A 302 17.66 -23.18 7.15
N THR A 303 18.28 -24.08 7.93
CA THR A 303 17.65 -25.22 8.60
C THR A 303 17.78 -25.07 10.12
N PRO A 304 16.87 -25.62 10.95
CA PRO A 304 17.10 -25.76 12.38
C PRO A 304 18.29 -26.68 12.68
N ALA A 305 18.87 -26.57 13.88
CA ALA A 305 19.85 -27.55 14.36
C ALA A 305 19.26 -28.97 14.36
N ASP A 306 20.12 -29.96 14.12
CA ASP A 306 19.81 -31.39 14.13
C ASP A 306 18.73 -31.84 13.11
N VAL A 307 18.51 -31.07 12.04
CA VAL A 307 17.56 -31.36 10.96
C VAL A 307 18.26 -31.27 9.59
N GLU A 308 17.95 -32.21 8.69
CA GLU A 308 18.53 -32.27 7.34
C GLU A 308 17.84 -31.32 6.34
N TRP A 309 18.62 -30.80 5.38
CA TRP A 309 18.10 -29.95 4.30
C TRP A 309 17.09 -30.71 3.43
N SER A 310 15.91 -30.12 3.25
CA SER A 310 14.79 -30.70 2.51
C SER A 310 13.88 -29.58 1.98
N ASP A 311 12.95 -29.92 1.08
CA ASP A 311 12.04 -28.95 0.45
C ASP A 311 11.26 -28.08 1.47
N GLN A 312 10.91 -28.65 2.63
CA GLN A 312 10.28 -27.93 3.74
C GLN A 312 11.08 -26.70 4.19
N TRP A 313 12.41 -26.74 4.11
CA TRP A 313 13.29 -25.66 4.56
C TRP A 313 13.67 -24.67 3.46
N ILE A 314 13.33 -24.96 2.20
CA ILE A 314 13.41 -23.97 1.13
C ILE A 314 12.54 -22.75 1.51
N PRO A 315 13.10 -21.52 1.59
CA PRO A 315 12.41 -20.35 2.11
C PRO A 315 11.45 -19.72 1.07
N TRP A 316 10.49 -20.52 0.60
CA TRP A 316 9.33 -20.05 -0.14
C TRP A 316 8.34 -19.32 0.80
N PRO A 317 7.52 -18.37 0.30
CA PRO A 317 6.51 -17.68 1.11
C PRO A 317 5.52 -18.62 1.81
N SER A 318 5.20 -19.77 1.20
CA SER A 318 4.39 -20.84 1.79
C SER A 318 5.08 -21.48 3.01
N HIS A 319 6.35 -21.85 2.88
CA HIS A 319 7.11 -22.55 3.92
C HIS A 319 7.46 -21.62 5.08
N ILE A 320 7.81 -20.36 4.78
CA ILE A 320 7.97 -19.29 5.77
C ILE A 320 6.69 -19.06 6.60
N LYS A 321 5.49 -19.33 6.05
CA LYS A 321 4.24 -19.28 6.81
C LYS A 321 4.02 -20.52 7.68
N LYS A 322 4.50 -21.70 7.26
CA LYS A 322 4.35 -22.98 7.99
C LYS A 322 5.34 -23.13 9.14
N ASN A 323 6.63 -22.84 8.91
CA ASN A 323 7.73 -23.17 9.83
C ASN A 323 7.93 -22.15 10.99
N GLY A 324 6.94 -21.29 11.27
CA GLY A 324 6.98 -20.30 12.35
C GLY A 324 7.77 -19.01 12.03
N MET A 325 7.40 -17.90 12.67
CA MET A 325 8.06 -16.60 12.43
C MET A 325 9.37 -16.41 13.21
N GLU A 326 9.52 -16.99 14.40
CA GLU A 326 10.73 -16.87 15.23
C GLU A 326 12.01 -17.21 14.45
N PHE A 327 12.04 -18.37 13.80
CA PHE A 327 13.20 -18.86 13.07
C PHE A 327 13.68 -17.85 12.02
N TYR A 328 12.79 -17.39 11.14
CA TYR A 328 13.14 -16.41 10.12
C TYR A 328 13.43 -15.01 10.68
N VAL A 329 12.93 -14.64 11.87
CA VAL A 329 13.30 -13.40 12.56
C VAL A 329 14.75 -13.46 13.05
N ARG A 330 15.18 -14.58 13.66
CA ARG A 330 16.59 -14.81 14.05
C ARG A 330 17.52 -14.73 12.84
N LEU A 331 17.14 -15.35 11.72
CA LEU A 331 17.89 -15.27 10.46
C LEU A 331 17.95 -13.84 9.88
N ILE A 332 16.82 -13.12 9.88
CA ILE A 332 16.75 -11.72 9.42
C ILE A 332 17.65 -10.80 10.27
N TRP A 333 17.76 -11.03 11.57
CA TRP A 333 18.67 -10.28 12.44
C TRP A 333 20.14 -10.60 12.16
N LYS A 334 20.51 -11.88 12.01
CA LYS A 334 21.87 -12.26 11.59
C LYS A 334 22.25 -11.70 10.20
N PHE A 335 21.29 -11.61 9.27
CA PHE A 335 21.49 -10.91 7.99
C PHE A 335 21.67 -9.39 8.16
N GLN A 336 21.08 -8.79 9.21
CA GLN A 336 21.13 -7.35 9.44
C GLN A 336 22.44 -6.94 10.13
N ASN A 337 22.97 -7.74 11.06
CA ASN A 337 24.31 -7.55 11.66
C ASN A 337 25.40 -7.44 10.58
N VAL A 338 25.53 -8.44 9.70
CA VAL A 338 26.52 -8.42 8.60
C VAL A 338 26.30 -7.28 7.59
N VAL A 339 25.08 -6.74 7.48
CA VAL A 339 24.80 -5.54 6.67
C VAL A 339 25.21 -4.25 7.40
N GLU A 340 25.16 -4.21 8.73
CA GLU A 340 25.65 -3.10 9.55
C GLU A 340 27.18 -3.09 9.66
N GLU A 341 27.80 -4.22 10.00
CA GLU A 341 29.26 -4.43 9.99
C GLU A 341 29.86 -3.94 8.67
N ARG A 342 29.28 -4.37 7.53
CA ARG A 342 29.74 -3.96 6.20
C ARG A 342 29.47 -2.49 5.87
N MET A 343 28.45 -1.87 6.48
CA MET A 343 28.20 -0.43 6.36
C MET A 343 29.12 0.41 7.25
N GLU A 344 29.65 -0.16 8.33
CA GLU A 344 30.69 0.41 9.20
C GLU A 344 32.07 0.30 8.51
N GLU A 345 32.39 -0.85 7.87
CA GLU A 345 33.59 -1.03 7.02
C GLU A 345 33.65 -0.08 5.82
N VAL A 346 32.56 -0.01 5.03
CA VAL A 346 32.51 0.76 3.78
C VAL A 346 31.27 1.66 3.74
N PRO A 347 31.35 2.85 4.38
CA PRO A 347 30.26 3.81 4.42
C PRO A 347 29.74 4.16 3.02
N ASN A 348 28.41 4.12 2.87
CA ASN A 348 27.69 4.44 1.64
C ASN A 348 27.91 3.48 0.44
N GLU A 349 28.34 2.22 0.66
CA GLU A 349 28.48 1.25 -0.45
C GLU A 349 27.18 1.14 -1.30
N LYS A 350 27.36 1.09 -2.62
CA LYS A 350 26.32 1.33 -3.64
C LYS A 350 25.39 0.12 -3.88
N GLY A 351 24.72 -0.35 -2.84
CA GLY A 351 23.70 -1.39 -2.92
C GLY A 351 23.29 -1.89 -1.55
N ILE A 352 24.27 -1.99 -0.65
CA ILE A 352 24.14 -2.38 0.74
C ILE A 352 23.30 -1.34 1.50
N ARG A 353 22.27 -1.82 2.21
CA ARG A 353 21.35 -0.98 3.00
C ARG A 353 20.70 -1.78 4.12
N ALA A 354 20.84 -1.28 5.33
CA ALA A 354 20.11 -1.73 6.51
C ALA A 354 18.57 -1.81 6.29
N PHE A 355 17.93 -2.74 7.00
CA PHE A 355 16.49 -2.97 7.06
C PHE A 355 16.02 -3.24 8.50
N SER A 356 14.76 -2.95 8.80
CA SER A 356 14.17 -3.25 10.12
C SER A 356 13.64 -4.68 10.17
N LEU A 357 13.60 -5.30 11.35
CA LEU A 357 13.03 -6.63 11.53
C LEU A 357 11.55 -6.63 11.13
N PHE A 358 10.77 -5.75 11.77
CA PHE A 358 9.33 -5.57 11.56
C PHE A 358 8.97 -4.22 10.88
N PRO A 359 7.71 -4.02 10.46
CA PRO A 359 7.24 -2.75 9.90
C PRO A 359 7.50 -1.54 10.80
N ILE A 360 7.82 -0.40 10.19
CA ILE A 360 8.00 0.90 10.88
C ILE A 360 7.32 1.99 10.03
N SER A 361 6.65 2.94 10.70
CA SER A 361 5.72 3.87 10.06
C SER A 361 6.34 5.23 9.74
N THR A 362 6.71 5.47 8.48
CA THR A 362 7.20 6.77 7.98
C THR A 362 6.07 7.76 7.62
N SER A 363 4.91 7.65 8.27
CA SER A 363 3.73 8.48 8.00
C SER A 363 2.87 8.66 9.24
N TYR A 364 2.63 9.92 9.60
CA TYR A 364 1.88 10.37 10.78
C TYR A 364 0.42 10.69 10.44
N MET A 365 -0.06 10.27 9.26
CA MET A 365 -1.46 10.41 8.86
C MET A 365 -2.34 9.39 9.59
N SER A 366 -3.53 9.82 10.04
CA SER A 366 -4.52 9.02 10.77
C SER A 366 -4.73 7.61 10.20
N ALA A 367 -4.90 6.64 11.10
CA ALA A 367 -5.05 5.23 10.78
C ALA A 367 -6.37 4.94 10.04
N HIS A 368 -6.42 3.81 9.35
CA HIS A 368 -7.67 3.27 8.82
C HIS A 368 -8.37 2.46 9.90
N ILE A 369 -9.47 2.98 10.42
CA ILE A 369 -10.33 2.32 11.43
C ILE A 369 -11.62 1.80 10.78
N THR A 370 -12.17 0.71 11.32
CA THR A 370 -13.53 0.24 10.98
C THR A 370 -14.54 0.85 11.93
N LEU A 371 -15.71 1.20 11.38
CA LEU A 371 -16.90 1.57 12.12
C LEU A 371 -17.96 0.47 11.97
N ASN A 372 -18.38 -0.08 13.11
CA ASN A 372 -19.45 -1.05 13.29
C ASN A 372 -20.33 -0.67 14.50
N GLY A 373 -21.32 -1.50 14.86
CA GLY A 373 -22.22 -1.22 15.99
C GLY A 373 -21.48 -1.04 17.32
N SER A 374 -20.50 -1.88 17.62
CA SER A 374 -19.70 -1.78 18.87
C SER A 374 -18.88 -0.49 18.95
N THR A 375 -18.22 -0.10 17.85
CA THR A 375 -17.42 1.12 17.84
C THR A 375 -18.30 2.35 17.97
N LEU A 376 -19.44 2.39 17.28
CA LEU A 376 -20.40 3.50 17.37
C LEU A 376 -20.96 3.65 18.79
N ALA A 377 -21.32 2.56 19.45
CA ALA A 377 -21.79 2.60 20.84
C ALA A 377 -20.76 3.29 21.76
N GLY A 378 -19.47 2.90 21.63
CA GLY A 378 -18.39 3.51 22.37
C GLY A 378 -18.14 4.98 22.01
N PHE A 379 -18.31 5.37 20.74
CA PHE A 379 -18.13 6.76 20.31
C PHE A 379 -19.25 7.65 20.85
N TYR A 380 -20.51 7.20 20.80
CA TYR A 380 -21.64 7.93 21.38
C TYR A 380 -21.65 7.98 22.91
N ALA A 381 -21.13 6.94 23.57
CA ALA A 381 -20.88 6.98 25.01
C ALA A 381 -19.85 8.04 25.42
N ARG A 382 -18.95 8.48 24.51
CA ARG A 382 -18.07 9.64 24.73
C ARG A 382 -18.78 10.95 24.43
N ILE A 383 -19.48 11.05 23.29
CA ILE A 383 -20.19 12.26 22.87
C ILE A 383 -21.24 12.68 23.92
N ARG A 384 -22.06 11.75 24.46
CA ARG A 384 -23.05 12.08 25.49
C ARG A 384 -22.41 12.56 26.81
N LYS A 385 -21.22 12.08 27.17
CA LYS A 385 -20.49 12.58 28.36
C LYS A 385 -20.08 14.05 28.25
N GLY A 386 -20.07 14.63 27.05
CA GLY A 386 -19.89 16.06 26.81
C GLY A 386 -21.20 16.88 26.84
N GLY A 387 -22.24 16.43 27.55
CA GLY A 387 -23.48 17.21 27.76
C GLY A 387 -24.51 17.17 26.62
N SER A 388 -24.26 16.45 25.52
CA SER A 388 -25.22 16.35 24.42
C SER A 388 -26.32 15.32 24.71
N GLU A 389 -27.44 15.79 25.24
CA GLU A 389 -28.72 15.06 25.29
C GLU A 389 -29.33 14.94 23.87
N SER A 390 -30.10 13.88 23.63
CA SER A 390 -30.69 13.45 22.35
C SER A 390 -29.88 13.64 21.04
N VAL A 391 -28.94 12.72 20.79
CA VAL A 391 -28.46 12.44 19.42
C VAL A 391 -29.17 11.25 18.76
N LEU A 392 -29.92 10.45 19.54
CA LEU A 392 -30.71 9.32 19.00
C LEU A 392 -31.93 9.79 18.21
N ASP A 393 -32.60 10.87 18.61
CA ASP A 393 -33.74 11.40 17.85
C ASP A 393 -33.28 12.11 16.57
N ARG A 394 -32.07 12.70 16.57
CA ARG A 394 -31.38 13.19 15.36
C ARG A 394 -31.16 12.06 14.33
N TRP A 395 -30.98 10.82 14.80
CA TRP A 395 -30.92 9.62 13.97
C TRP A 395 -32.28 8.96 13.70
N ARG A 396 -33.35 9.44 14.35
CA ARG A 396 -34.69 8.83 14.41
C ARG A 396 -34.64 7.38 14.93
N LEU A 397 -33.95 7.20 16.06
CA LEU A 397 -33.76 5.91 16.75
C LEU A 397 -34.17 5.97 18.24
N PRO A 398 -35.42 6.36 18.56
CA PRO A 398 -35.93 6.34 19.94
C PRO A 398 -35.89 4.92 20.51
N GLY A 399 -35.74 4.79 21.83
CA GLY A 399 -35.73 3.52 22.55
C GLY A 399 -34.43 2.69 22.47
N ILE A 400 -33.50 2.98 21.55
CA ILE A 400 -32.22 2.24 21.49
C ILE A 400 -31.29 2.68 22.62
N SER A 401 -31.14 1.83 23.65
CA SER A 401 -30.19 2.11 24.74
C SER A 401 -28.74 2.21 24.24
N LEU A 402 -27.93 3.09 24.83
CA LEU A 402 -26.51 3.31 24.51
C LEU A 402 -25.57 2.16 24.97
N LYS A 403 -26.10 0.95 25.20
CA LYS A 403 -25.33 -0.24 25.55
C LYS A 403 -24.79 -0.90 24.28
N THR A 404 -23.54 -1.38 24.31
CA THR A 404 -22.87 -2.05 23.18
C THR A 404 -23.67 -3.23 22.62
N SER A 405 -24.39 -3.97 23.47
CA SER A 405 -25.30 -5.05 23.09
C SER A 405 -26.48 -4.56 22.25
N SER A 406 -27.15 -3.49 22.69
CA SER A 406 -28.29 -2.85 22.01
C SER A 406 -27.90 -2.31 20.63
N PHE A 407 -26.73 -1.67 20.53
CA PHE A 407 -26.15 -1.22 19.25
C PHE A 407 -25.68 -2.37 18.35
N GLN A 408 -25.37 -3.56 18.88
CA GLN A 408 -25.03 -4.74 18.08
C GLN A 408 -26.26 -5.52 17.62
N GLN A 409 -27.34 -5.53 18.41
CA GLN A 409 -28.66 -6.01 17.98
C GLN A 409 -29.18 -5.14 16.83
N ASN A 410 -29.17 -3.82 17.01
CA ASN A 410 -29.67 -2.84 16.03
C ASN A 410 -28.60 -2.37 15.02
N ARG A 411 -27.49 -3.09 14.88
CA ARG A 411 -26.30 -2.73 14.08
C ARG A 411 -26.63 -2.22 12.67
N TRP A 412 -27.57 -2.91 12.03
CA TRP A 412 -28.03 -2.65 10.68
C TRP A 412 -28.70 -1.29 10.50
N THR A 413 -29.54 -0.88 11.46
CA THR A 413 -30.31 0.37 11.40
C THR A 413 -29.44 1.53 11.87
N VAL A 414 -28.70 1.32 12.96
CA VAL A 414 -27.76 2.29 13.54
C VAL A 414 -26.76 2.79 12.49
N ILE A 415 -26.00 1.89 11.84
CA ILE A 415 -24.97 2.32 10.88
C ILE A 415 -25.61 2.94 9.61
N ARG A 416 -26.78 2.45 9.17
CA ARG A 416 -27.49 3.02 8.00
C ARG A 416 -27.96 4.45 8.24
N ARG A 417 -28.50 4.77 9.43
CA ARG A 417 -28.89 6.13 9.82
C ARG A 417 -27.66 7.03 10.04
N ALA A 418 -26.63 6.52 10.74
CA ALA A 418 -25.40 7.24 11.05
C ALA A 418 -24.62 7.76 9.82
N PHE A 419 -24.67 7.03 8.71
CA PHE A 419 -23.87 7.30 7.52
C PHE A 419 -24.70 7.39 6.22
N ASP A 420 -26.03 7.61 6.32
CA ASP A 420 -26.97 7.69 5.19
C ASP A 420 -26.63 6.68 4.05
N ILE A 421 -26.59 5.40 4.45
CA ILE A 421 -26.04 4.34 3.60
C ILE A 421 -27.02 3.93 2.48
N ALA A 422 -28.33 4.15 2.68
CA ALA A 422 -29.38 3.69 1.76
C ALA A 422 -29.18 4.17 0.31
N ARG A 423 -28.54 5.33 0.11
CA ARG A 423 -28.17 5.86 -1.21
C ARG A 423 -27.21 4.98 -2.03
N PHE A 424 -26.51 4.04 -1.38
CA PHE A 424 -25.52 3.14 -1.99
C PHE A 424 -26.07 1.72 -2.21
N GLU A 425 -27.20 1.39 -1.59
CA GLU A 425 -27.91 0.13 -1.80
C GLU A 425 -28.65 0.21 -3.14
N THR A 426 -28.61 -0.85 -3.95
CA THR A 426 -29.24 -0.89 -5.28
C THR A 426 -30.04 -2.16 -5.46
N ARG A 427 -31.22 -2.04 -6.06
CA ARG A 427 -32.08 -3.15 -6.46
C ARG A 427 -31.58 -3.85 -7.73
N ASN A 428 -32.02 -5.08 -7.98
CA ASN A 428 -31.83 -5.82 -9.24
C ASN A 428 -32.50 -5.08 -10.41
N ALA A 429 -32.14 -5.41 -11.65
CA ALA A 429 -32.74 -4.78 -12.83
C ALA A 429 -34.24 -5.11 -12.92
N ASP A 430 -34.56 -6.36 -12.61
CA ASP A 430 -35.86 -7.02 -12.75
C ASP A 430 -36.69 -6.93 -11.44
N CYS A 431 -36.29 -6.03 -10.53
CA CYS A 431 -36.98 -5.82 -9.26
C CYS A 431 -38.29 -5.04 -9.47
N PRO A 432 -39.46 -5.61 -9.11
CA PRO A 432 -40.76 -4.98 -9.36
C PRO A 432 -40.98 -3.74 -8.48
N LEU A 433 -40.39 -3.71 -7.28
CA LEU A 433 -40.52 -2.60 -6.33
C LEU A 433 -39.81 -1.34 -6.84
N THR A 434 -40.47 -0.19 -6.70
CA THR A 434 -39.91 1.13 -7.02
C THR A 434 -38.75 1.50 -6.07
N LYS A 435 -38.10 2.64 -6.33
CA LYS A 435 -36.96 3.07 -5.50
C LYS A 435 -37.36 3.47 -4.06
N PRO A 436 -38.46 4.21 -3.80
CA PRO A 436 -38.91 4.49 -2.43
C PRO A 436 -39.22 3.22 -1.65
N GLU A 437 -40.06 2.34 -2.18
CA GLU A 437 -40.47 1.07 -1.53
C GLU A 437 -39.23 0.23 -1.17
N PHE A 438 -38.31 0.02 -2.13
CA PHE A 438 -37.06 -0.70 -1.86
C PHE A 438 -36.16 -0.04 -0.80
N VAL A 439 -36.26 1.28 -0.58
CA VAL A 439 -35.50 1.95 0.51
C VAL A 439 -36.14 1.68 1.88
N GLU A 440 -37.46 1.55 1.95
CA GLU A 440 -38.23 1.41 3.19
C GLU A 440 -38.27 -0.02 3.74
N LEU A 441 -38.11 -1.04 2.89
CA LEU A 441 -37.94 -2.46 3.28
C LEU A 441 -36.93 -2.67 4.43
N THR A 442 -37.14 -3.73 5.22
CA THR A 442 -36.17 -4.29 6.16
C THR A 442 -34.89 -4.79 5.45
N VAL A 443 -33.86 -5.18 6.21
CA VAL A 443 -32.62 -5.73 5.62
C VAL A 443 -32.87 -7.12 5.05
N GLU A 444 -33.76 -7.85 5.70
CA GLU A 444 -34.17 -9.20 5.41
C GLU A 444 -34.95 -9.27 4.08
N GLU A 445 -35.98 -8.43 3.88
CA GLU A 445 -36.70 -8.33 2.59
C GLU A 445 -35.81 -7.82 1.46
N LYS A 446 -34.83 -6.95 1.78
CA LYS A 446 -33.83 -6.49 0.80
C LYS A 446 -32.93 -7.61 0.29
N TYR A 447 -32.85 -8.78 0.94
CA TYR A 447 -31.98 -9.87 0.50
C TYR A 447 -32.39 -10.47 -0.86
N GLU A 448 -33.69 -10.46 -1.19
CA GLU A 448 -34.21 -11.00 -2.45
C GLU A 448 -34.03 -10.00 -3.60
N HIS A 449 -34.19 -8.70 -3.30
CA HIS A 449 -34.27 -7.65 -4.31
C HIS A 449 -32.98 -6.87 -4.57
N ALA A 450 -31.93 -7.02 -3.75
CA ALA A 450 -30.72 -6.18 -3.81
C ALA A 450 -29.58 -6.71 -4.71
N SER A 451 -29.25 -5.95 -5.75
CA SER A 451 -28.02 -6.11 -6.54
C SER A 451 -26.79 -5.59 -5.79
N ARG A 452 -26.97 -4.65 -4.86
CA ARG A 452 -25.98 -4.26 -3.85
C ARG A 452 -26.65 -3.94 -2.53
N LEU A 453 -26.15 -4.55 -1.47
CA LEU A 453 -26.66 -4.36 -0.11
C LEU A 453 -25.50 -4.02 0.82
N PHE A 454 -25.75 -3.21 1.86
CA PHE A 454 -24.71 -2.87 2.82
C PHE A 454 -24.20 -4.09 3.59
N ALA A 455 -22.89 -4.16 3.82
CA ALA A 455 -22.22 -5.25 4.54
C ALA A 455 -21.86 -4.93 6.00
N ASN A 456 -22.64 -4.03 6.63
CA ASN A 456 -22.50 -3.64 8.04
C ASN A 456 -21.12 -3.07 8.44
N GLN A 457 -20.33 -2.59 7.47
CA GLN A 457 -18.96 -2.14 7.68
C GLN A 457 -18.64 -0.87 6.88
N VAL A 458 -18.22 0.19 7.57
CA VAL A 458 -17.58 1.37 6.96
C VAL A 458 -16.15 1.45 7.45
N THR A 459 -15.16 1.59 6.56
CA THR A 459 -13.78 1.87 6.95
C THR A 459 -13.40 3.30 6.62
N THR A 460 -12.66 3.98 7.49
CA THR A 460 -12.36 5.41 7.34
C THR A 460 -11.01 5.79 7.94
N ASN A 461 -10.47 6.93 7.50
CA ASN A 461 -9.25 7.55 8.05
C ASN A 461 -9.49 9.01 8.49
N GLY A 462 -10.66 9.30 9.05
CA GLY A 462 -11.09 10.66 9.43
C GLY A 462 -11.48 11.58 8.27
N TYR A 463 -11.09 11.27 7.02
CA TYR A 463 -11.42 12.08 5.84
C TYR A 463 -12.12 11.30 4.72
N GLY A 464 -11.53 10.17 4.30
CA GLY A 464 -12.08 9.30 3.27
C GLY A 464 -12.72 8.08 3.90
N ALA A 465 -13.91 7.72 3.43
CA ALA A 465 -14.64 6.53 3.85
C ALA A 465 -14.74 5.52 2.70
N SER A 466 -14.80 4.24 3.03
CA SER A 466 -15.11 3.12 2.13
C SER A 466 -16.27 2.34 2.74
N VAL A 467 -17.43 2.40 2.08
CA VAL A 467 -18.62 1.63 2.45
C VAL A 467 -18.51 0.25 1.80
N LEU A 468 -18.53 -0.81 2.62
CA LEU A 468 -18.52 -2.18 2.13
C LEU A 468 -19.94 -2.61 1.75
N LEU A 469 -20.10 -3.16 0.55
CA LEU A 469 -21.37 -3.67 0.02
C LEU A 469 -21.18 -5.12 -0.43
N PHE A 470 -22.16 -5.97 -0.14
CA PHE A 470 -22.36 -7.21 -0.89
C PHE A 470 -22.80 -6.90 -2.32
N ARG A 471 -22.49 -7.81 -3.23
CA ARG A 471 -22.96 -7.86 -4.62
C ARG A 471 -23.07 -9.35 -5.00
N PRO A 472 -24.01 -9.80 -5.84
CA PRO A 472 -23.90 -11.11 -6.47
C PRO A 472 -22.50 -11.35 -7.05
N LYS A 473 -22.05 -12.61 -7.11
CA LYS A 473 -21.14 -13.03 -8.19
C LYS A 473 -21.78 -12.59 -9.52
N ALA A 474 -20.97 -12.17 -10.49
CA ALA A 474 -21.44 -12.23 -11.87
C ALA A 474 -21.35 -13.68 -12.30
N ASP A 475 -22.19 -14.09 -13.25
CA ASP A 475 -22.44 -15.49 -13.60
C ASP A 475 -21.18 -16.15 -14.17
N ALA A 476 -20.38 -16.70 -13.26
CA ALA A 476 -19.71 -17.98 -13.41
C ALA A 476 -20.75 -19.03 -13.04
N SER A 477 -20.85 -20.11 -13.81
CA SER A 477 -21.86 -21.16 -13.65
C SER A 477 -21.68 -21.87 -12.29
N GLU A 478 -22.70 -22.57 -11.79
CA GLU A 478 -22.47 -23.48 -10.65
C GLU A 478 -21.60 -24.68 -11.06
N GLU A 479 -21.56 -25.01 -12.35
CA GLU A 479 -20.58 -25.90 -13.00
C GLU A 479 -19.14 -25.39 -12.81
N ASP A 480 -18.91 -24.07 -12.92
CA ASP A 480 -17.60 -23.44 -12.72
C ASP A 480 -17.09 -23.59 -11.26
N GLU A 481 -17.93 -23.83 -10.24
CA GLU A 481 -17.46 -24.06 -8.86
C GLU A 481 -17.01 -25.51 -8.62
N GLU A 482 -17.60 -26.50 -9.31
CA GLU A 482 -17.06 -27.88 -9.32
C GLU A 482 -15.81 -27.96 -10.20
N GLU A 483 -15.77 -27.23 -11.33
CA GLU A 483 -14.54 -27.06 -12.11
C GLU A 483 -13.47 -26.24 -11.39
N ASP A 484 -13.76 -25.24 -10.54
CA ASP A 484 -12.73 -24.53 -9.74
C ASP A 484 -12.13 -25.46 -8.65
N GLU A 485 -12.94 -26.30 -8.01
CA GLU A 485 -12.45 -27.28 -7.03
C GLU A 485 -11.74 -28.49 -7.68
N GLU A 486 -12.08 -28.88 -8.92
CA GLU A 486 -11.25 -29.78 -9.72
C GLU A 486 -10.01 -29.06 -10.27
N GLU A 487 -10.10 -27.79 -10.65
CA GLU A 487 -8.96 -27.01 -11.14
C GLU A 487 -7.94 -26.75 -10.03
N GLU A 488 -8.30 -26.48 -8.76
CA GLU A 488 -7.27 -26.44 -7.69
C GLU A 488 -6.55 -27.79 -7.52
N LYS A 489 -7.14 -28.91 -7.99
CA LYS A 489 -6.51 -30.25 -8.03
C LYS A 489 -5.76 -30.51 -9.35
N LYS A 490 -6.21 -29.96 -10.49
CA LYS A 490 -5.55 -30.03 -11.81
C LYS A 490 -4.42 -29.00 -11.99
N LYS A 491 -4.45 -27.87 -11.28
CA LYS A 491 -3.36 -26.86 -11.22
C LYS A 491 -2.09 -27.41 -10.53
N GLU A 492 -2.16 -28.58 -9.89
CA GLU A 492 -0.99 -29.38 -9.46
C GLU A 492 -0.61 -30.50 -10.46
N LYS A 493 -1.24 -30.60 -11.64
CA LYS A 493 -1.04 -31.70 -12.62
C LYS A 493 -0.96 -31.32 -14.11
N GLU A 494 -1.63 -30.28 -14.58
CA GLU A 494 -1.78 -29.99 -16.02
C GLU A 494 -1.18 -28.63 -16.41
N GLU A 495 -0.01 -28.67 -17.09
CA GLU A 495 0.45 -27.53 -17.88
C GLU A 495 -0.27 -27.52 -19.24
N LYS A 496 -1.14 -26.51 -19.45
CA LYS A 496 -1.72 -26.09 -20.73
C LYS A 496 -2.74 -27.04 -21.39
N GLU A 497 -4.00 -26.65 -21.32
CA GLU A 497 -4.80 -26.47 -22.53
C GLU A 497 -5.32 -25.02 -22.57
N ASP A 498 -5.39 -24.40 -23.76
CA ASP A 498 -5.75 -23.00 -23.91
C ASP A 498 -7.28 -22.84 -24.05
N VAL A 499 -7.93 -22.28 -23.03
CA VAL A 499 -9.35 -21.88 -23.13
C VAL A 499 -9.47 -20.64 -24.03
N PRO A 500 -10.25 -20.67 -25.13
CA PRO A 500 -10.31 -19.56 -26.08
C PRO A 500 -10.81 -18.26 -25.44
N VAL A 501 -9.90 -17.28 -25.27
CA VAL A 501 -10.15 -15.96 -24.64
C VAL A 501 -11.18 -15.12 -25.44
N VAL A 502 -11.59 -15.59 -26.61
CA VAL A 502 -12.47 -14.90 -27.56
C VAL A 502 -13.47 -15.93 -28.13
N PRO A 503 -14.78 -15.63 -28.23
CA PRO A 503 -15.76 -16.55 -28.80
C PRO A 503 -15.42 -16.98 -30.24
N ARG A 504 -15.57 -18.27 -30.55
CA ARG A 504 -15.36 -18.84 -31.89
C ARG A 504 -16.18 -18.04 -32.93
N GLY A 505 -15.51 -17.60 -34.00
CA GLY A 505 -16.12 -16.78 -35.05
C GLY A 505 -16.12 -15.25 -34.81
N TYR A 506 -15.51 -14.75 -33.73
CA TYR A 506 -15.33 -13.31 -33.51
C TYR A 506 -14.34 -12.70 -34.50
N VAL A 507 -14.79 -11.73 -35.29
CA VAL A 507 -13.94 -10.95 -36.22
C VAL A 507 -13.91 -9.47 -35.80
N PRO A 508 -12.79 -8.95 -35.25
CA PRO A 508 -12.71 -7.56 -34.80
C PRO A 508 -12.71 -6.59 -35.99
N ASN A 509 -13.56 -5.57 -35.94
CA ASN A 509 -13.58 -4.50 -36.94
C ASN A 509 -12.34 -3.57 -36.84
N MET A 510 -11.70 -3.55 -35.67
CA MET A 510 -10.52 -2.75 -35.37
C MET A 510 -9.70 -3.43 -34.28
N VAL A 511 -8.40 -3.57 -34.50
CA VAL A 511 -7.44 -4.08 -33.50
C VAL A 511 -6.56 -2.93 -33.02
N ILE A 512 -6.26 -2.93 -31.71
CA ILE A 512 -5.35 -1.98 -31.08
C ILE A 512 -4.28 -2.75 -30.32
N GLY A 513 -3.04 -2.78 -30.82
CA GLY A 513 -1.90 -3.31 -30.08
C GLY A 513 -1.38 -2.30 -29.06
N LEU A 514 -1.22 -2.72 -27.79
CA LEU A 514 -0.86 -1.87 -26.65
C LEU A 514 0.39 -2.40 -25.92
N ASP A 515 1.49 -1.62 -25.96
CA ASP A 515 2.75 -1.86 -25.22
C ASP A 515 2.80 -0.94 -23.97
N PRO A 516 2.76 -1.46 -22.74
CA PRO A 516 2.83 -0.69 -21.49
C PRO A 516 4.27 -0.45 -20.97
N GLY A 517 5.18 -0.03 -21.85
CA GLY A 517 6.63 -0.01 -21.59
C GLY A 517 7.24 1.03 -20.62
N MET A 518 8.58 1.06 -20.61
CA MET A 518 9.43 1.80 -19.65
C MET A 518 9.43 3.33 -19.76
N ARG A 519 9.03 3.90 -20.92
CA ARG A 519 9.14 5.33 -21.24
C ARG A 519 7.79 6.00 -21.53
N ALA A 520 6.92 5.30 -22.25
CA ALA A 520 5.50 5.63 -22.36
C ALA A 520 4.73 4.69 -21.44
N LEU A 521 3.77 5.22 -20.68
CA LEU A 521 2.86 4.46 -19.82
C LEU A 521 2.10 3.38 -20.61
N CYS A 522 1.79 3.73 -21.85
CA CYS A 522 1.33 2.86 -22.92
C CYS A 522 1.63 3.55 -24.26
N THR A 523 1.94 2.75 -25.27
CA THR A 523 1.79 3.11 -26.69
C THR A 523 0.74 2.20 -27.28
N ALA A 524 -0.29 2.79 -27.88
CA ALA A 524 -1.32 2.09 -28.63
C ALA A 524 -1.21 2.42 -30.12
N VAL A 525 -1.27 1.40 -30.97
CA VAL A 525 -1.30 1.52 -32.44
C VAL A 525 -2.62 0.94 -32.93
N ARG A 526 -3.34 1.63 -33.83
CA ARG A 526 -4.61 1.15 -34.40
C ARG A 526 -4.47 0.69 -35.84
N GLU A 527 -5.20 -0.36 -36.19
CA GLU A 527 -5.42 -0.85 -37.56
C GLU A 527 -6.92 -1.11 -37.81
N ASP A 528 -7.42 -0.77 -38.99
CA ASP A 528 -8.85 -0.71 -39.34
C ASP A 528 -9.13 -1.70 -40.50
N PHE A 529 -9.74 -2.83 -40.15
CA PHE A 529 -9.88 -4.00 -41.04
C PHE A 529 -11.09 -3.91 -41.98
N ARG A 530 -11.82 -2.79 -41.96
CA ARG A 530 -12.99 -2.59 -42.82
C ARG A 530 -12.56 -2.44 -44.30
N PRO A 531 -13.26 -3.09 -45.25
CA PRO A 531 -12.98 -2.99 -46.69
C PRO A 531 -12.92 -1.55 -47.18
N GLU A 532 -12.10 -1.29 -48.20
CA GLU A 532 -11.72 0.05 -48.65
C GLU A 532 -12.92 0.92 -49.04
N GLU A 533 -13.94 0.33 -49.69
CA GLU A 533 -15.20 0.98 -50.05
C GLU A 533 -15.97 1.50 -48.82
N ARG A 534 -15.89 0.76 -47.69
CA ARG A 534 -16.48 1.14 -46.40
C ARG A 534 -15.57 2.06 -45.57
N ARG A 535 -14.32 2.33 -46.00
CA ARG A 535 -13.46 3.39 -45.44
C ARG A 535 -13.89 4.76 -45.95
N GLY A 536 -15.16 5.10 -45.72
CA GLY A 536 -15.86 6.24 -46.31
C GLY A 536 -15.00 7.50 -46.37
N ARG A 537 -14.77 8.00 -47.60
CA ARG A 537 -13.79 9.04 -47.97
C ARG A 537 -13.48 9.98 -46.80
N ARG A 538 -12.24 9.94 -46.28
CA ARG A 538 -11.70 10.90 -45.30
C ARG A 538 -11.69 12.31 -45.94
N THR A 539 -12.86 12.93 -46.06
CA THR A 539 -13.01 14.24 -46.68
C THR A 539 -12.09 15.22 -45.97
N ARG A 540 -11.08 15.72 -46.69
CA ARG A 540 -10.28 16.85 -46.24
C ARG A 540 -11.25 17.97 -45.90
N ARG A 541 -11.52 18.19 -44.60
CA ARG A 541 -12.28 19.34 -44.13
C ARG A 541 -11.48 20.58 -44.53
N ARG A 542 -11.77 21.12 -45.72
CA ARG A 542 -11.35 22.45 -46.15
C ARG A 542 -11.55 23.36 -44.94
N ARG A 543 -10.52 24.11 -44.57
CA ARG A 543 -10.61 25.11 -43.50
C ARG A 543 -11.62 26.16 -43.95
N ARG A 544 -12.92 25.95 -43.70
CA ARG A 544 -13.93 27.00 -43.84
C ARG A 544 -13.42 28.18 -43.01
N SER A 545 -13.38 29.35 -43.64
CA SER A 545 -12.87 30.57 -43.02
C SER A 545 -13.62 30.85 -41.72
N ARG A 546 -12.93 31.47 -40.75
CA ARG A 546 -13.53 31.85 -39.47
C ARG A 546 -14.44 33.06 -39.66
N GLN A 547 -15.62 32.87 -40.25
CA GLN A 547 -16.72 33.81 -40.02
C GLN A 547 -16.99 33.88 -38.51
N ARG A 548 -16.84 35.07 -37.94
CA ARG A 548 -17.09 35.35 -36.52
C ARG A 548 -18.60 35.27 -36.24
N ARG A 549 -19.14 34.06 -36.04
CA ARG A 549 -20.48 33.91 -35.44
C ARG A 549 -20.43 34.34 -33.97
N THR A 550 -20.82 35.58 -33.71
CA THR A 550 -20.97 36.25 -32.40
C THR A 550 -22.15 35.71 -31.57
N GLY A 551 -22.34 34.38 -31.56
CA GLY A 551 -23.36 33.72 -30.75
C GLY A 551 -22.83 33.34 -29.37
N LYS A 552 -23.50 33.80 -28.30
CA LYS A 552 -23.25 33.36 -26.90
C LYS A 552 -23.71 31.91 -26.69
N THR A 553 -23.08 30.93 -27.35
CA THR A 553 -23.38 29.50 -27.15
C THR A 553 -23.08 29.10 -25.71
N LYS A 554 -24.13 28.80 -24.93
CA LYS A 554 -24.05 28.36 -23.53
C LYS A 554 -22.99 27.25 -23.39
N ARG A 555 -21.89 27.54 -22.68
CA ARG A 555 -20.81 26.56 -22.46
C ARG A 555 -21.38 25.36 -21.69
N ARG A 556 -21.59 24.21 -22.35
CA ARG A 556 -21.88 22.94 -21.68
C ARG A 556 -20.86 22.74 -20.54
N LYS A 557 -21.34 22.39 -19.34
CA LYS A 557 -20.48 22.04 -18.19
C LYS A 557 -19.46 20.99 -18.67
N ARG A 558 -18.18 21.17 -18.31
CA ARG A 558 -17.13 20.22 -18.67
C ARG A 558 -17.03 19.17 -17.57
N ASP A 559 -17.31 17.91 -17.90
CA ASP A 559 -17.16 16.76 -16.98
C ASP A 559 -15.68 16.39 -16.70
N ARG A 560 -14.76 17.32 -16.97
CA ARG A 560 -13.31 17.13 -16.92
C ARG A 560 -12.66 18.27 -16.16
N PRO A 561 -11.83 18.00 -15.12
CA PRO A 561 -11.07 19.02 -14.41
C PRO A 561 -10.22 19.87 -15.35
N HIS A 562 -10.18 21.19 -15.11
CA HIS A 562 -9.64 22.17 -16.06
C HIS A 562 -8.18 21.91 -16.50
N TRP A 563 -7.35 21.36 -15.60
CA TRP A 563 -5.94 21.04 -15.88
C TRP A 563 -5.74 19.78 -16.73
N ILE A 564 -6.75 18.93 -16.91
CA ILE A 564 -6.70 17.82 -17.87
C ILE A 564 -6.87 18.42 -19.27
N ARG A 565 -5.75 18.86 -19.85
CA ARG A 565 -5.67 19.43 -21.20
C ARG A 565 -6.34 18.50 -22.22
N ARG A 566 -6.97 19.08 -23.25
CA ARG A 566 -7.38 18.31 -24.44
C ARG A 566 -6.15 17.57 -24.98
N HIS A 567 -6.31 16.29 -25.30
CA HIS A 567 -5.25 15.49 -25.89
C HIS A 567 -4.77 16.12 -27.20
N LYS A 568 -3.49 15.93 -27.54
CA LYS A 568 -3.06 16.09 -28.93
C LYS A 568 -3.75 15.00 -29.77
N ALA A 569 -4.04 15.29 -31.03
CA ALA A 569 -4.56 14.27 -31.95
C ALA A 569 -3.58 13.08 -32.03
N PRO A 570 -4.05 11.86 -32.37
CA PRO A 570 -3.17 10.73 -32.67
C PRO A 570 -2.08 11.12 -33.66
N ARG A 571 -0.88 10.56 -33.50
CA ARG A 571 0.19 10.71 -34.47
C ARG A 571 -0.06 9.73 -35.60
N HIS A 572 -0.40 10.25 -36.77
CA HIS A 572 -0.55 9.43 -37.96
C HIS A 572 0.84 9.13 -38.56
N ARG A 573 1.16 7.86 -38.82
CA ARG A 573 2.43 7.42 -39.43
C ARG A 573 2.24 6.05 -40.08
N ASN A 574 2.63 5.92 -41.36
CA ASN A 574 2.46 4.70 -42.16
C ASN A 574 1.01 4.19 -42.07
N ASP A 575 0.06 5.08 -42.39
CA ASP A 575 -1.41 4.94 -42.33
C ASP A 575 -2.05 4.50 -40.99
N ARG A 576 -1.23 4.22 -39.98
CA ARG A 576 -1.64 3.83 -38.62
C ARG A 576 -1.76 5.04 -37.71
N ASP A 577 -2.76 5.03 -36.82
CA ASP A 577 -2.98 6.04 -35.79
C ASP A 577 -2.30 5.63 -34.47
N ILE A 578 -1.29 6.39 -34.04
CA ILE A 578 -0.49 6.10 -32.83
C ILE A 578 -0.89 7.02 -31.67
N VAL A 579 -1.24 6.41 -30.53
CA VAL A 579 -1.59 7.08 -29.27
C VAL A 579 -0.59 6.68 -28.18
N SER A 580 0.41 7.53 -27.94
CA SER A 580 1.41 7.35 -26.88
C SER A 580 1.10 8.23 -25.66
N VAL A 581 1.02 7.67 -24.46
CA VAL A 581 0.87 8.43 -23.20
C VAL A 581 2.14 8.31 -22.36
N THR A 582 2.70 9.42 -21.88
CA THR A 582 3.92 9.35 -21.06
C THR A 582 3.63 9.21 -19.56
N SER A 583 4.52 8.56 -18.82
CA SER A 583 4.41 8.46 -17.35
C SER A 583 4.45 9.83 -16.66
N ARG A 584 5.09 10.83 -17.29
CA ARG A 584 5.06 12.25 -16.85
C ARG A 584 3.67 12.87 -17.04
N GLU A 585 3.00 12.59 -18.15
CA GLU A 585 1.64 13.06 -18.44
C GLU A 585 0.62 12.43 -17.49
N TYR A 586 0.66 11.11 -17.30
CA TYR A 586 -0.18 10.42 -16.32
C TYR A 586 0.00 11.01 -14.91
N ARG A 587 1.23 11.24 -14.44
CA ARG A 587 1.49 11.85 -13.13
C ARG A 587 1.09 13.33 -13.02
N HIS A 588 0.88 14.02 -14.14
CA HIS A 588 0.28 15.34 -14.17
C HIS A 588 -1.25 15.26 -14.10
N MET A 589 -1.88 14.41 -14.92
CA MET A 589 -3.34 14.18 -14.93
C MET A 589 -3.85 13.68 -13.57
N ALA A 590 -3.16 12.68 -12.98
CA ALA A 590 -3.47 12.10 -11.68
C ALA A 590 -3.12 12.99 -10.48
N GLY A 591 -2.60 14.20 -10.70
CA GLY A 591 -2.31 15.16 -9.63
C GLY A 591 -1.06 14.87 -8.79
N PHE A 592 -0.35 13.75 -8.98
CA PHE A 592 0.86 13.40 -8.22
C PHE A 592 1.93 14.50 -8.24
N ASN A 593 2.14 15.16 -9.38
CA ASN A 593 3.11 16.26 -9.47
C ASN A 593 2.66 17.52 -8.69
N ARG A 594 1.35 17.80 -8.61
CA ARG A 594 0.81 18.90 -7.79
C ARG A 594 0.94 18.58 -6.30
N GLY A 595 0.61 17.36 -5.90
CA GLY A 595 0.75 16.93 -4.50
C GLY A 595 2.19 16.88 -4.03
N ARG A 596 3.16 16.51 -4.89
CA ARG A 596 4.59 16.63 -4.57
C ARG A 596 4.99 18.09 -4.34
N SER A 597 4.66 18.98 -5.29
CA SER A 597 4.98 20.40 -5.19
C SER A 597 4.33 21.09 -3.97
N TRP A 598 3.10 20.70 -3.60
CA TRP A 598 2.48 21.16 -2.36
C TRP A 598 3.24 20.65 -1.11
N ASN A 599 3.62 19.38 -1.06
CA ASN A 599 4.36 18.79 0.05
C ASN A 599 5.80 19.36 0.18
N GLU A 600 6.45 19.66 -0.94
CA GLU A 600 7.70 20.42 -1.00
C GLU A 600 7.50 21.87 -0.50
N GLY A 601 6.33 22.47 -0.77
CA GLY A 601 5.93 23.76 -0.22
C GLY A 601 5.75 23.73 1.31
N GLN A 602 5.07 22.72 1.86
CA GLN A 602 4.92 22.58 3.32
C GLN A 602 6.26 22.48 4.04
N ARG A 603 7.25 21.78 3.45
CA ARG A 603 8.63 21.70 3.98
C ARG A 603 9.43 22.99 3.89
N LYS A 604 9.00 23.97 3.08
CA LYS A 604 9.61 25.30 2.99
C LYS A 604 8.92 26.33 3.88
N LEU A 605 7.61 26.21 4.03
CA LEU A 605 6.78 27.11 4.85
C LEU A 605 6.83 26.77 6.35
N HIS A 606 7.22 25.55 6.71
CA HIS A 606 7.28 25.09 8.10
C HIS A 606 8.66 24.45 8.36
N PRO A 607 9.65 25.25 8.79
CA PRO A 607 11.01 24.79 9.07
C PRO A 607 11.05 23.62 10.07
N ASP A 608 10.24 23.67 11.13
CA ASP A 608 10.23 22.66 12.19
C ASP A 608 9.69 21.32 11.71
N TYR A 609 8.68 21.32 10.84
CA TYR A 609 8.21 20.11 10.15
C TYR A 609 9.33 19.51 9.27
N GLN A 610 10.10 20.35 8.59
CA GLN A 610 11.24 19.90 7.80
C GLN A 610 12.41 19.43 8.69
N LYS A 611 12.65 20.05 9.86
CA LYS A 611 13.66 19.67 10.86
C LYS A 611 13.32 18.30 11.45
N ALA A 612 12.12 18.14 12.01
CA ALA A 612 11.59 16.90 12.58
C ALA A 612 11.61 15.73 11.59
N ILE A 613 11.25 15.96 10.32
CA ILE A 613 11.26 14.89 9.30
C ILE A 613 12.66 14.65 8.71
N ALA A 614 13.61 15.59 8.79
CA ALA A 614 14.98 15.41 8.32
C ALA A 614 15.89 14.76 9.37
N GLY A 615 15.71 15.09 10.66
CA GLY A 615 16.44 14.49 11.77
C GLY A 615 15.92 13.12 12.22
N MET A 616 14.72 12.71 11.79
CA MET A 616 14.12 11.42 12.14
C MET A 616 15.08 10.24 11.82
N PRO A 617 15.60 9.53 12.83
CA PRO A 617 16.68 8.56 12.64
C PRO A 617 16.21 7.27 11.92
N SER A 618 17.17 6.48 11.44
CA SER A 618 16.87 5.17 10.87
C SER A 618 16.73 4.10 11.95
N PHE A 619 15.50 3.68 12.22
CA PHE A 619 15.14 2.51 13.03
C PHE A 619 15.45 1.17 12.33
N LYS A 620 16.57 1.13 11.61
CA LYS A 620 17.08 -0.01 10.84
C LYS A 620 18.42 -0.35 11.44
N THR A 621 18.37 -1.06 12.55
CA THR A 621 19.55 -1.55 13.26
C THR A 621 19.23 -2.92 13.85
N ALA A 622 20.27 -3.72 14.02
CA ALA A 622 20.26 -4.97 14.78
C ALA A 622 20.71 -4.78 16.24
N LYS A 623 21.19 -3.59 16.62
CA LYS A 623 21.70 -3.23 17.95
C LYS A 623 20.57 -2.62 18.81
N PHE A 624 20.33 -3.10 20.05
CA PHE A 624 19.21 -2.68 20.92
C PHE A 624 19.35 -1.26 21.47
N GLU A 625 20.49 -0.91 22.08
CA GLU A 625 20.72 0.40 22.71
C GLU A 625 20.58 1.51 21.67
N LEU A 626 21.18 1.26 20.50
CA LEU A 626 21.11 2.13 19.32
C LEU A 626 19.70 2.21 18.70
N TYR A 627 18.81 1.26 19.00
CA TYR A 627 17.38 1.39 18.68
C TYR A 627 16.65 2.24 19.72
N LEU A 628 16.99 2.08 21.00
CA LEU A 628 16.38 2.79 22.13
C LEU A 628 16.72 4.29 22.13
N GLU A 629 18.00 4.64 21.97
CA GLU A 629 18.49 6.01 21.75
C GLU A 629 17.68 6.72 20.65
N ARG A 630 17.44 6.02 19.53
CA ARG A 630 16.69 6.57 18.39
C ARG A 630 15.20 6.78 18.69
N LEU A 631 14.62 6.11 19.69
CA LEU A 631 13.22 6.31 20.08
C LEU A 631 13.01 7.66 20.78
N GLU A 632 14.01 8.16 21.50
CA GLU A 632 13.98 9.48 22.15
C GLU A 632 13.59 10.59 21.16
N TYR A 633 14.22 10.60 19.98
CA TYR A 633 13.88 11.52 18.89
C TYR A 633 12.47 11.27 18.31
N PHE A 634 12.02 10.02 18.23
CA PHE A 634 10.66 9.72 17.77
C PHE A 634 9.63 10.26 18.75
N TRP A 635 9.75 10.00 20.06
CA TRP A 635 8.78 10.46 21.05
C TRP A 635 8.70 11.99 21.07
N ARG A 636 9.86 12.69 21.10
CA ARG A 636 9.94 14.17 21.08
C ARG A 636 9.25 14.84 19.89
N ASN A 637 9.09 14.12 18.78
CA ASN A 637 8.51 14.66 17.54
C ASN A 637 7.14 14.04 17.18
N ALA A 638 6.70 12.98 17.86
CA ALA A 638 5.54 12.20 17.44
C ALA A 638 4.21 12.96 17.53
N SER A 639 3.98 13.72 18.60
CA SER A 639 2.81 14.58 18.81
C SER A 639 2.71 15.64 17.70
N PHE A 640 3.70 16.53 17.64
CA PHE A 640 3.82 17.56 16.61
C PHE A 640 3.62 17.03 15.18
N LEU A 641 4.22 15.89 14.83
CA LEU A 641 4.09 15.32 13.49
C LEU A 641 2.70 14.68 13.23
N LEU A 642 2.00 14.18 14.25
CA LEU A 642 0.62 13.72 14.17
C LEU A 642 -0.33 14.90 13.94
N ASP A 643 -0.21 15.96 14.75
CA ASP A 643 -1.12 17.12 14.72
C ASP A 643 -0.93 17.96 13.46
N PHE A 644 0.31 18.20 13.05
CA PHE A 644 0.64 18.80 11.75
C PHE A 644 0.06 17.98 10.57
N CYS A 645 -0.04 16.65 10.69
CA CYS A 645 -0.68 15.79 9.69
C CYS A 645 -2.22 15.75 9.78
N LEU A 646 -2.81 16.15 10.90
CA LEU A 646 -4.25 16.29 11.10
C LEU A 646 -4.77 17.61 10.52
N GLU A 647 -4.14 18.73 10.89
CA GLU A 647 -4.52 20.08 10.43
C GLU A 647 -4.36 20.23 8.91
N ARG A 648 -3.17 19.86 8.40
CA ARG A 648 -2.81 20.13 7.02
C ARG A 648 -3.49 19.11 6.09
N PRO A 649 -3.85 19.50 4.85
CA PRO A 649 -4.69 18.69 3.96
C PRO A 649 -4.03 17.42 3.36
N PHE A 650 -3.13 16.73 4.07
CA PHE A 650 -2.51 15.46 3.65
C PHE A 650 -3.54 14.39 3.28
N LEU A 651 -4.56 14.17 4.15
CA LEU A 651 -5.62 13.19 3.90
C LEU A 651 -6.47 13.57 2.67
N LYS A 652 -6.78 14.87 2.53
CA LYS A 652 -7.46 15.46 1.35
C LYS A 652 -6.65 15.26 0.07
N TRP A 653 -5.33 15.43 0.11
CA TRP A 653 -4.43 15.15 -1.02
C TRP A 653 -4.32 13.66 -1.36
N LYS A 654 -4.21 12.77 -0.36
CA LYS A 654 -4.19 11.30 -0.54
C LYS A 654 -5.48 10.79 -1.18
N PHE A 655 -6.63 11.29 -0.73
CA PHE A 655 -7.94 11.03 -1.34
C PHE A 655 -8.05 11.58 -2.76
N PHE A 656 -7.64 12.85 -2.97
CA PHE A 656 -7.63 13.49 -4.29
C PHE A 656 -6.76 12.72 -5.30
N GLN A 657 -5.55 12.31 -4.92
CA GLN A 657 -4.68 11.50 -5.78
C GLN A 657 -5.29 10.13 -6.10
N LYS A 658 -5.89 9.41 -5.13
CA LYS A 658 -6.59 8.14 -5.39
C LYS A 658 -7.73 8.31 -6.41
N ARG A 659 -8.55 9.38 -6.26
CA ARG A 659 -9.62 9.71 -7.22
C ARG A 659 -9.07 10.11 -8.59
N MET A 660 -8.06 10.98 -8.64
CA MET A 660 -7.52 11.51 -9.89
C MET A 660 -6.68 10.49 -10.66
N ALA A 661 -6.05 9.52 -10.00
CA ALA A 661 -5.43 8.37 -10.65
C ALA A 661 -6.45 7.58 -11.47
N ARG A 662 -7.59 7.22 -10.89
CA ARG A 662 -8.70 6.57 -11.61
C ARG A 662 -9.23 7.44 -12.75
N VAL A 663 -9.54 8.72 -12.52
CA VAL A 663 -10.02 9.64 -13.57
C VAL A 663 -9.00 9.80 -14.71
N ALA A 664 -7.71 9.80 -14.41
CA ALA A 664 -6.64 9.85 -15.41
C ALA A 664 -6.58 8.56 -16.23
N VAL A 665 -6.72 7.40 -15.60
CA VAL A 665 -6.78 6.08 -16.27
C VAL A 665 -8.04 5.97 -17.15
N ASP A 666 -9.22 6.33 -16.62
CA ASP A 666 -10.48 6.38 -17.38
C ASP A 666 -10.40 7.30 -18.62
N GLU A 667 -9.59 8.38 -18.54
CA GLU A 667 -9.29 9.27 -19.67
C GLU A 667 -8.23 8.73 -20.63
N ILE A 668 -7.27 7.92 -20.16
CA ILE A 668 -6.32 7.22 -21.04
C ILE A 668 -7.05 6.12 -21.82
N ALA A 669 -7.84 5.27 -21.16
CA ALA A 669 -8.67 4.27 -21.81
C ALA A 669 -9.63 4.89 -22.84
N ARG A 670 -10.24 6.05 -22.53
CA ARG A 670 -11.07 6.82 -23.48
C ARG A 670 -10.29 7.43 -24.66
N ARG A 671 -8.99 7.64 -24.55
CA ARG A 671 -8.15 8.09 -25.69
C ARG A 671 -7.76 6.93 -26.59
N ILE A 672 -7.52 5.75 -26.02
CA ILE A 672 -7.18 4.51 -26.72
C ILE A 672 -8.42 3.94 -27.42
N VAL A 673 -9.53 3.83 -26.69
CA VAL A 673 -10.85 3.36 -27.16
C VAL A 673 -11.87 4.50 -26.99
N PRO A 674 -12.10 5.35 -28.01
CA PRO A 674 -13.00 6.51 -27.87
C PRO A 674 -14.48 6.12 -27.87
N ILE A 675 -14.86 5.26 -28.82
CA ILE A 675 -16.18 4.66 -28.97
C ILE A 675 -16.17 3.33 -28.21
N VAL A 676 -17.19 3.09 -27.38
CA VAL A 676 -17.36 1.79 -26.69
C VAL A 676 -17.94 0.80 -27.69
N SER A 677 -17.29 -0.36 -27.86
CA SER A 677 -17.76 -1.42 -28.75
C SER A 677 -17.08 -2.75 -28.43
N LYS A 678 -17.87 -3.82 -28.24
CA LYS A 678 -17.34 -5.20 -28.17
C LYS A 678 -16.66 -5.65 -29.48
N GLN A 679 -16.91 -4.96 -30.61
CA GLN A 679 -16.31 -5.23 -31.93
C GLN A 679 -14.93 -4.60 -32.12
N MET A 680 -14.35 -4.02 -31.06
CA MET A 680 -12.97 -3.54 -31.02
C MET A 680 -12.16 -4.49 -30.13
N CYS A 681 -11.04 -4.99 -30.65
CA CYS A 681 -10.07 -5.78 -29.90
C CYS A 681 -8.90 -4.90 -29.43
N VAL A 682 -8.47 -5.06 -28.18
CA VAL A 682 -7.22 -4.50 -27.67
C VAL A 682 -6.29 -5.66 -27.29
N ALA A 683 -5.25 -5.86 -28.10
CA ALA A 683 -4.18 -6.80 -27.81
C ALA A 683 -3.22 -6.13 -26.82
N TYR A 684 -3.25 -6.57 -25.57
CA TYR A 684 -2.52 -5.98 -24.44
C TYR A 684 -1.27 -6.82 -24.14
N GLY A 685 -0.07 -6.24 -24.27
CA GLY A 685 1.15 -6.96 -23.94
C GLY A 685 1.25 -7.29 -22.45
N ASP A 686 1.45 -8.57 -22.09
CA ASP A 686 1.72 -8.94 -20.69
C ASP A 686 3.14 -8.53 -20.27
N TRP A 687 3.24 -7.26 -19.89
CA TRP A 687 4.42 -6.73 -19.24
C TRP A 687 4.51 -7.27 -17.79
N SER A 688 5.09 -8.46 -17.68
CA SER A 688 5.40 -9.11 -16.40
C SER A 688 6.12 -8.15 -15.44
N ARG A 689 5.45 -7.84 -14.32
CA ARG A 689 5.61 -6.59 -13.59
C ARG A 689 6.89 -6.52 -12.74
N ARG A 690 8.00 -6.08 -13.33
CA ARG A 690 9.25 -5.76 -12.60
C ARG A 690 9.09 -4.54 -11.67
N ASN A 691 8.59 -4.78 -10.46
CA ASN A 691 8.51 -3.80 -9.38
C ASN A 691 9.89 -3.18 -9.05
N GLY A 692 9.93 -1.87 -8.80
CA GLY A 692 11.09 -1.22 -8.16
C GLY A 692 12.25 -0.78 -9.07
N ILE A 693 12.06 -0.67 -10.39
CA ILE A 693 13.12 -0.13 -11.28
C ILE A 693 13.51 1.30 -10.86
N LYS A 694 14.76 1.45 -10.38
CA LYS A 694 15.28 2.69 -9.77
C LYS A 694 15.13 3.88 -10.72
N GLY A 695 14.46 4.93 -10.23
CA GLY A 695 14.19 6.17 -10.98
C GLY A 695 12.90 6.18 -11.83
N HIS A 696 12.26 5.02 -12.05
CA HIS A 696 11.02 4.92 -12.80
C HIS A 696 9.80 4.91 -11.86
N ALA A 697 8.72 5.61 -12.27
CA ALA A 697 7.47 5.63 -11.52
C ALA A 697 6.58 4.44 -11.90
N PRO A 698 5.85 3.83 -10.95
CA PRO A 698 4.97 2.70 -11.26
C PRO A 698 3.82 3.10 -12.19
N SER A 699 3.57 2.24 -13.18
CA SER A 699 2.46 2.33 -14.14
C SER A 699 1.19 1.64 -13.59
N PRO A 700 -0.03 2.14 -13.86
CA PRO A 700 -1.28 1.53 -13.41
C PRO A 700 -1.75 0.42 -14.37
N VAL A 701 -0.90 -0.56 -14.68
CA VAL A 701 -1.10 -1.62 -15.70
C VAL A 701 -2.50 -2.25 -15.59
N LYS A 702 -2.77 -3.03 -14.52
CA LYS A 702 -4.08 -3.66 -14.26
C LYS A 702 -5.25 -2.67 -14.24
N GLY A 703 -5.05 -1.47 -13.68
CA GLY A 703 -6.10 -0.44 -13.64
C GLY A 703 -6.47 0.10 -15.03
N LEU A 704 -5.51 0.14 -15.96
CA LEU A 704 -5.74 0.54 -17.36
C LEU A 704 -6.40 -0.59 -18.16
N GLU A 705 -5.96 -1.83 -17.97
CA GLU A 705 -6.56 -3.05 -18.50
C GLU A 705 -8.05 -3.14 -18.09
N GLU A 706 -8.34 -3.05 -16.78
CA GLU A 706 -9.69 -2.92 -16.21
C GLU A 706 -10.53 -1.81 -16.87
N ALA A 707 -9.91 -0.69 -17.24
CA ALA A 707 -10.60 0.46 -17.84
C ALA A 707 -10.80 0.33 -19.36
N LEU A 708 -10.05 -0.56 -20.01
CA LEU A 708 -10.19 -0.92 -21.42
C LEU A 708 -11.23 -2.03 -21.62
N GLN A 709 -11.26 -3.05 -20.74
CA GLN A 709 -12.30 -4.10 -20.70
C GLN A 709 -13.72 -3.50 -20.61
N LYS A 710 -13.86 -2.36 -19.92
CA LYS A 710 -15.12 -1.58 -19.82
C LYS A 710 -15.47 -0.80 -21.11
N ARG A 711 -14.76 -1.02 -22.22
CA ARG A 711 -14.88 -0.26 -23.49
C ARG A 711 -14.72 -1.11 -24.75
N ALA A 712 -13.92 -2.16 -24.70
CA ALA A 712 -13.53 -3.03 -25.81
C ALA A 712 -13.24 -4.43 -25.27
N THR A 713 -13.21 -5.43 -26.15
CA THR A 713 -12.66 -6.75 -25.85
C THR A 713 -11.14 -6.60 -25.66
N VAL A 714 -10.58 -7.15 -24.58
CA VAL A 714 -9.15 -7.06 -24.27
C VAL A 714 -8.59 -8.46 -24.15
N VAL A 715 -7.54 -8.76 -24.90
CA VAL A 715 -6.84 -10.05 -24.92
C VAL A 715 -5.42 -9.83 -24.41
N SER A 716 -5.01 -10.58 -23.40
CA SER A 716 -3.61 -10.57 -22.93
C SER A 716 -2.74 -11.31 -23.94
N MET A 717 -1.57 -10.78 -24.25
CA MET A 717 -0.71 -11.25 -25.34
C MET A 717 0.74 -11.34 -24.87
N ASP A 718 1.31 -12.54 -24.97
CA ASP A 718 2.59 -12.85 -24.34
C ASP A 718 3.77 -12.15 -25.06
N GLU A 719 4.56 -11.36 -24.32
CA GLU A 719 5.58 -10.44 -24.88
C GLU A 719 6.86 -11.15 -25.38
N PHE A 720 6.78 -12.43 -25.79
CA PHE A 720 7.95 -13.21 -26.15
C PHE A 720 8.74 -12.61 -27.32
N LYS A 721 9.88 -12.00 -26.96
CA LYS A 721 10.87 -11.33 -27.83
C LYS A 721 10.33 -10.12 -28.62
N THR A 722 9.17 -9.54 -28.29
CA THR A 722 8.54 -8.40 -29.01
C THR A 722 9.43 -7.16 -29.16
N SER A 723 10.35 -6.92 -28.22
CA SER A 723 11.34 -5.83 -28.23
C SER A 723 12.76 -6.27 -28.66
N LYS A 724 12.89 -7.45 -29.27
CA LYS A 724 14.13 -8.03 -29.82
C LYS A 724 14.02 -8.48 -31.27
N LEU A 725 12.81 -8.71 -31.80
CA LEU A 725 12.56 -9.15 -33.18
C LEU A 725 11.80 -8.07 -33.96
N CYS A 726 11.97 -8.06 -35.29
CA CYS A 726 11.26 -7.14 -36.17
C CYS A 726 9.79 -7.56 -36.34
N SER A 727 8.85 -6.60 -36.24
CA SER A 727 7.41 -6.83 -36.42
C SER A 727 6.95 -6.97 -37.88
N GLN A 728 7.88 -7.04 -38.84
CA GLN A 728 7.58 -7.35 -40.26
C GLN A 728 8.22 -8.67 -40.71
N CYS A 729 9.50 -8.90 -40.42
CA CYS A 729 10.25 -10.07 -40.91
C CYS A 729 10.70 -11.03 -39.81
N HIS A 730 10.32 -10.78 -38.55
CA HIS A 730 10.68 -11.57 -37.35
C HIS A 730 12.17 -11.79 -37.06
N GLN A 731 13.07 -11.23 -37.88
CA GLN A 731 14.52 -11.28 -37.66
C GLN A 731 14.99 -10.44 -36.45
N PRO A 732 16.14 -10.77 -35.83
CA PRO A 732 16.69 -10.02 -34.70
C PRO A 732 16.93 -8.53 -35.02
N LEU A 733 16.68 -7.68 -34.02
CA LEU A 733 16.90 -6.24 -34.09
C LEU A 733 18.20 -5.83 -33.38
N SER A 734 19.02 -5.03 -34.06
CA SER A 734 20.27 -4.49 -33.54
C SER A 734 20.09 -3.14 -32.83
N ILE A 735 21.02 -2.79 -31.94
CA ILE A 735 21.02 -1.49 -31.24
C ILE A 735 21.72 -0.46 -32.13
N VAL A 736 20.98 0.58 -32.54
CA VAL A 736 21.56 1.70 -33.31
C VAL A 736 22.68 2.37 -32.51
N ARG A 737 23.85 2.50 -33.12
CA ARG A 737 24.96 3.32 -32.61
C ARG A 737 25.02 4.63 -33.39
N TYR A 738 25.36 5.72 -32.72
CA TYR A 738 25.49 7.04 -33.35
C TYR A 738 26.61 7.84 -32.68
N ALA A 739 27.36 8.59 -33.48
CA ALA A 739 28.38 9.50 -32.98
C ALA A 739 27.73 10.72 -32.29
N ILE A 740 28.38 11.22 -31.23
CA ILE A 740 28.03 12.48 -30.58
C ILE A 740 29.32 13.27 -30.29
N ASP A 741 29.37 14.52 -30.71
CA ASP A 741 30.37 15.51 -30.30
C ASP A 741 30.34 15.67 -28.77
N GLN A 742 31.42 15.35 -28.06
CA GLN A 742 31.48 15.63 -26.61
C GLN A 742 31.65 17.13 -26.30
N LYS A 743 32.32 17.88 -27.17
CA LYS A 743 32.80 19.25 -26.88
C LYS A 743 31.99 20.34 -27.58
N LEU A 744 30.73 20.51 -27.17
CA LEU A 744 29.97 21.74 -27.42
C LEU A 744 29.62 22.45 -26.11
N PRO A 745 30.48 23.35 -25.60
CA PRO A 745 30.07 24.27 -24.54
C PRO A 745 28.86 25.12 -24.99
N LYS A 746 28.06 25.57 -24.02
CA LYS A 746 26.86 26.41 -24.27
C LYS A 746 27.25 27.60 -25.18
N ARG A 747 26.41 27.93 -26.17
CA ARG A 747 26.61 29.08 -27.08
C ARG A 747 26.96 30.34 -26.27
N ARG A 748 28.20 30.82 -26.37
CA ARG A 748 28.59 32.14 -25.87
C ARG A 748 28.10 33.19 -26.87
N THR A 749 27.05 33.92 -26.48
CA THR A 749 26.58 35.14 -27.16
C THR A 749 27.30 36.35 -26.59
N ARG A 750 27.91 37.19 -27.42
CA ARG A 750 28.50 38.48 -27.02
C ARG A 750 27.82 39.58 -27.84
N LYS A 751 27.21 40.56 -27.17
CA LYS A 751 26.37 41.63 -27.80
C LYS A 751 25.37 41.08 -28.84
N GLY A 752 24.61 40.04 -28.49
CA GLY A 752 23.56 39.45 -29.34
C GLY A 752 24.03 38.55 -30.50
N VAL A 753 25.26 38.71 -31.00
CA VAL A 753 25.78 37.94 -32.13
C VAL A 753 26.21 36.53 -31.70
N VAL A 754 25.93 35.54 -32.56
CA VAL A 754 26.39 34.15 -32.41
C VAL A 754 27.63 33.96 -33.27
N LEU A 755 28.79 33.76 -32.63
CA LEU A 755 30.04 33.51 -33.34
C LEU A 755 30.02 32.18 -34.12
N ALA A 756 30.65 32.19 -35.29
CA ALA A 756 30.89 30.99 -36.09
C ALA A 756 31.86 30.02 -35.38
N ARG A 757 31.91 28.77 -35.85
CA ARG A 757 32.75 27.71 -35.26
C ARG A 757 33.79 27.23 -36.26
N ASN A 758 35.04 27.17 -35.84
CA ASN A 758 36.03 26.32 -36.50
C ASN A 758 35.65 24.84 -36.31
N ARG A 759 35.92 24.03 -37.35
CA ARG A 759 35.27 22.72 -37.55
C ARG A 759 36.17 21.51 -37.26
N ALA A 760 37.44 21.75 -36.90
CA ALA A 760 38.52 20.76 -36.92
C ALA A 760 38.65 19.89 -35.65
N GLU A 761 38.29 20.40 -34.47
CA GLU A 761 38.59 19.74 -33.17
C GLU A 761 37.40 18.95 -32.58
N VAL A 762 36.77 18.08 -33.37
CA VAL A 762 35.59 17.32 -32.94
C VAL A 762 35.93 15.88 -32.58
N GLN A 763 36.06 15.59 -31.28
CA GLN A 763 36.12 14.23 -30.76
C GLN A 763 34.71 13.61 -30.70
N PHE A 764 34.49 12.58 -31.51
CA PHE A 764 33.22 11.85 -31.63
C PHE A 764 33.16 10.64 -30.70
N GLU A 765 32.19 10.58 -29.80
CA GLU A 765 31.92 9.37 -28.99
C GLU A 765 30.74 8.57 -29.58
N VAL A 766 30.96 7.29 -29.88
CA VAL A 766 29.92 6.41 -30.43
C VAL A 766 29.00 5.89 -29.32
N LYS A 767 27.84 6.54 -29.14
CA LYS A 767 26.84 6.17 -28.13
C LYS A 767 25.78 5.21 -28.68
N LYS A 768 25.19 4.43 -27.77
CA LYS A 768 24.10 3.48 -28.08
C LYS A 768 22.74 4.18 -27.96
N CYS A 769 21.99 4.26 -29.05
CA CYS A 769 20.63 4.78 -29.03
C CYS A 769 19.67 3.73 -28.46
N HIS A 770 19.42 3.78 -27.15
CA HIS A 770 18.46 2.88 -26.50
C HIS A 770 16.99 3.16 -26.85
N ALA A 771 16.71 4.14 -27.73
CA ALA A 771 15.38 4.51 -28.21
C ALA A 771 14.99 3.84 -29.55
N VAL A 772 15.98 3.58 -30.42
CA VAL A 772 15.75 3.10 -31.78
C VAL A 772 16.54 1.81 -31.99
N LEU A 773 15.87 0.81 -32.53
CA LEU A 773 16.44 -0.44 -32.99
C LEU A 773 16.50 -0.44 -34.52
N ARG A 774 17.44 -1.18 -35.09
CA ARG A 774 17.58 -1.35 -36.54
C ARG A 774 17.27 -2.80 -36.91
N CYS A 775 16.61 -3.00 -38.05
CA CYS A 775 16.53 -4.30 -38.70
C CYS A 775 17.64 -4.36 -39.76
N ASP A 776 18.42 -5.43 -39.74
CA ASP A 776 19.54 -5.65 -40.66
C ASP A 776 19.20 -6.63 -41.80
N HIS A 777 17.95 -7.07 -41.89
CA HIS A 777 17.46 -7.91 -42.99
C HIS A 777 17.22 -7.06 -44.24
N GLU A 778 17.88 -7.40 -45.34
CA GLU A 778 17.93 -6.57 -46.56
C GLU A 778 16.56 -6.38 -47.22
N LYS A 779 15.71 -7.41 -47.18
CA LYS A 779 14.34 -7.40 -47.72
C LYS A 779 13.29 -6.88 -46.71
N CYS A 780 13.68 -5.99 -45.79
CA CYS A 780 12.80 -5.41 -44.76
C CYS A 780 12.70 -3.88 -44.92
N ASP A 781 11.52 -3.39 -45.34
CA ASP A 781 11.29 -1.96 -45.57
C ASP A 781 11.44 -1.12 -44.29
N ALA A 782 10.98 -1.64 -43.15
CA ALA A 782 11.14 -0.98 -41.86
C ALA A 782 12.53 -1.20 -41.26
N ARG A 783 13.54 -0.58 -41.89
CA ARG A 783 14.95 -0.58 -41.44
C ARG A 783 15.15 -0.05 -40.01
N TYR A 784 14.24 0.78 -39.49
CA TYR A 784 14.35 1.39 -38.15
C TYR A 784 13.04 1.41 -37.36
N TRP A 785 13.11 0.93 -36.11
CA TRP A 785 11.99 0.77 -35.18
C TRP A 785 12.19 1.60 -33.91
N ASP A 786 11.19 2.40 -33.53
CA ASP A 786 11.14 2.94 -32.16
C ASP A 786 10.84 1.78 -31.20
N ARG A 787 11.63 1.68 -30.14
CA ARG A 787 11.60 0.56 -29.19
C ARG A 787 10.29 0.46 -28.38
N VAL A 788 9.39 1.44 -28.49
CA VAL A 788 8.04 1.41 -27.90
C VAL A 788 6.92 1.36 -28.96
N THR A 789 7.20 1.55 -30.26
CA THR A 789 6.18 1.33 -31.31
C THR A 789 6.33 -0.03 -31.98
N GLY A 790 7.54 -0.58 -32.03
CA GLY A 790 7.81 -1.93 -32.53
C GLY A 790 7.03 -2.99 -31.76
N PRO A 791 7.17 -3.09 -30.43
CA PRO A 791 6.41 -4.05 -29.62
C PRO A 791 4.90 -3.90 -29.79
N SER A 792 4.35 -2.67 -29.78
CA SER A 792 2.92 -2.43 -30.04
C SER A 792 2.45 -3.03 -31.36
N GLN A 793 3.29 -3.00 -32.41
CA GLN A 793 2.94 -3.57 -33.72
C GLN A 793 3.14 -5.08 -33.77
N SER A 794 4.15 -5.63 -33.07
CA SER A 794 4.27 -7.09 -32.87
C SER A 794 3.03 -7.67 -32.18
N THR A 795 2.59 -7.02 -31.10
CA THR A 795 1.37 -7.39 -30.34
C THR A 795 0.10 -7.20 -31.16
N MET A 796 0.05 -6.19 -32.04
CA MET A 796 -1.09 -5.98 -32.94
C MET A 796 -1.19 -7.05 -34.04
N HIS A 797 -0.06 -7.46 -34.62
CA HIS A 797 -0.04 -8.46 -35.70
C HIS A 797 -0.37 -9.87 -35.19
N ARG A 798 0.20 -10.28 -34.05
CA ARG A 798 -0.21 -11.51 -33.33
C ARG A 798 -1.66 -11.48 -32.82
N GLY A 799 -2.22 -10.28 -32.67
CA GLY A 799 -3.62 -10.05 -32.32
C GLY A 799 -4.54 -9.87 -33.54
N SER A 800 -4.13 -10.32 -34.73
CA SER A 800 -4.94 -10.27 -35.94
C SER A 800 -5.73 -11.58 -36.15
N ALA A 801 -6.74 -11.55 -37.02
CA ALA A 801 -7.75 -12.60 -37.11
C ALA A 801 -7.24 -13.94 -37.66
N SER A 802 -6.07 -14.00 -38.31
CA SER A 802 -5.43 -15.27 -38.71
C SER A 802 -4.95 -16.06 -37.51
N ASP A 803 -4.35 -15.38 -36.54
CA ASP A 803 -3.64 -16.00 -35.42
C ASP A 803 -4.62 -16.31 -34.28
N ILE A 804 -5.63 -15.45 -34.07
CA ILE A 804 -6.71 -15.62 -33.08
C ILE A 804 -7.69 -16.77 -33.42
N LEU A 805 -7.67 -17.30 -34.65
CA LEU A 805 -8.44 -18.49 -35.05
C LEU A 805 -7.61 -19.78 -35.05
N SER A 806 -6.35 -19.71 -34.62
CA SER A 806 -5.43 -20.84 -34.45
C SER A 806 -5.02 -21.05 -32.97
N LEU A 807 -5.80 -20.45 -32.07
CA LEU A 807 -5.87 -20.63 -30.62
C LEU A 807 -7.35 -20.83 -30.25
#